data_AF-A0A919NU06-F1
#
_entry.id   AF-A0A919NU06-F1
#
_cell.length_a   1.000
_cell.length_b   1.000
_cell.length_c   1.000
_cell.angle_alpha   90.00
_cell.angle_beta   90.00
_cell.angle_gamma   90.00
#
_symmetry.space_group_name_H-M   'P 1'
#
loop_
_entity.id
_entity.type
_entity.pdbx_description
1 polymer ?
#
loop_
_entity_poly.entity_id
_entity_poly.type
_entity_poly.pdbx_seq_one_letter_code
_entity_poly.pdbx_strand_id
1 'polypeptide(L)'
;MTVHLRGQSAVAERAGNGPLDHLRTLVRALPVPTAPMTFPSREAALGLALMDLSFRLDHLPRLSEHLTLMDRGHMSRVISVDVDLDLISGRLRDTLMVPGDAALWVPVSRYSRRDLAPAVIRDSNGEVVPRLSHRDANRVTAAAFVKLLFMLISAHDDVSDQAGPIHQLRHTHQRSRWLIEAAITELVMVGSPVGPRMHTPLDHADLPGTSHPVRDLALLGLDALFPDAGGDRLLIPFARLLQLATRQYILVAQLGLDRPRRFLSWEAPLLPAQHRPAPLQTLAKNVLPVNREFVVEYETEIPRSVKAYHLTLEVRQEISVRRFLMASDVDEEFVEVLAQDLESVARRAERLGDHHKLLELEMQGIASRLAELGRRRLVDLASYEAYLARLPIPVGPGSVPPPPRLTADQVIAALSAGDCSLDVLAAFCAHYAADRMQHLARSGLAGPALLNIAAGLRAAQVGRDVTTDNDPREHGAHAHWRRPSVELSPQSTEPVRVFAFMALADEAPALIENITRMVAGLALVVLAIGTLLSGGVAWLYSSAVSANFVPAQADAVVAVLLLVPGLLLARLDLPSTKSVLGQLHKFQRMLAAASVAVTTALAIAVGTVQSDREMTRLFQVALAALIVILVCCLCEFYARRIHRSSSVPRSTRVPRWLRDARRAGQRPVEPDDFFDARGEV
;
A
#
# COMPACT_ATOMS: atom_id res chain seq x y z
N MET A 1 -6.98 -33.55 -15.88
CA MET A 1 -6.71 -32.13 -16.22
C MET A 1 -7.49 -31.30 -15.23
N THR A 2 -6.91 -31.10 -14.06
CA THR A 2 -7.57 -30.62 -12.84
C THR A 2 -6.92 -29.30 -12.45
N VAL A 3 -7.74 -28.26 -12.41
CA VAL A 3 -7.35 -26.88 -12.14
C VAL A 3 -7.26 -26.69 -10.63
N HIS A 4 -6.05 -26.47 -10.11
CA HIS A 4 -5.85 -26.05 -8.73
C HIS A 4 -6.21 -24.56 -8.59
N LEU A 5 -7.40 -24.28 -8.03
CA LEU A 5 -7.80 -22.95 -7.58
C LEU A 5 -7.07 -22.64 -6.26
N ARG A 6 -6.00 -21.86 -6.34
CA ARG A 6 -5.32 -21.27 -5.18
C ARG A 6 -6.03 -19.96 -4.85
N GLY A 7 -6.95 -20.04 -3.90
CA GLY A 7 -7.74 -18.91 -3.38
C GLY A 7 -8.08 -19.16 -1.93
N GLN A 8 -7.08 -19.46 -1.10
CA GLN A 8 -7.23 -19.47 0.35
C GLN A 8 -6.95 -18.04 0.84
N SER A 9 -8.03 -17.34 1.16
CA SER A 9 -8.02 -16.14 1.98
C SER A 9 -7.57 -16.52 3.40
N ALA A 10 -6.50 -15.88 3.87
CA ALA A 10 -6.12 -15.56 5.25
C ALA A 10 -6.81 -16.30 6.43
N VAL A 11 -6.73 -17.64 6.49
CA VAL A 11 -7.06 -18.42 7.71
C VAL A 11 -5.87 -19.29 8.17
N ALA A 12 -4.68 -19.08 7.59
CA ALA A 12 -3.47 -19.87 7.89
C ALA A 12 -2.37 -19.09 8.64
N GLU A 13 -2.74 -18.25 9.61
CA GLU A 13 -1.80 -17.67 10.59
C GLU A 13 -2.03 -18.23 12.02
N ARG A 14 -2.57 -19.45 12.13
CA ARG A 14 -2.92 -20.10 13.41
C ARG A 14 -1.88 -21.08 13.98
N ALA A 15 -0.59 -20.88 13.71
CA ALA A 15 0.45 -21.70 14.31
C ALA A 15 1.63 -20.87 14.82
N GLY A 16 1.54 -20.39 16.07
CA GLY A 16 2.69 -20.31 16.99
C GLY A 16 3.45 -19.00 17.19
N ASN A 17 2.95 -17.83 16.72
CA ASN A 17 3.68 -16.54 16.85
C ASN A 17 2.80 -15.37 17.35
N GLY A 18 1.83 -15.63 18.23
CA GLY A 18 0.98 -14.58 18.80
C GLY A 18 1.69 -13.74 19.88
N PRO A 19 1.21 -12.52 20.19
CA PRO A 19 1.76 -11.70 21.29
C PRO A 19 1.69 -12.42 22.66
N LEU A 20 0.66 -13.25 22.87
CA LEU A 20 0.53 -14.10 24.06
C LEU A 20 1.57 -15.22 24.08
N ASP A 21 1.97 -15.76 22.93
CA ASP A 21 3.03 -16.77 22.85
C ASP A 21 4.40 -16.17 23.16
N HIS A 22 4.65 -14.93 22.72
CA HIS A 22 5.83 -14.16 23.13
C HIS A 22 5.83 -13.88 24.63
N LEU A 23 4.66 -13.55 25.21
CA LEU A 23 4.53 -13.37 26.65
C LEU A 23 4.82 -14.69 27.41
N ARG A 24 4.25 -15.82 26.98
CA ARG A 24 4.53 -17.15 27.55
C ARG A 24 6.03 -17.50 27.43
N THR A 25 6.65 -17.15 26.31
CA THR A 25 8.09 -17.34 26.10
C THR A 25 8.91 -16.52 27.11
N LEU A 26 8.55 -15.25 27.33
CA LEU A 26 9.21 -14.40 28.31
C LEU A 26 8.99 -14.85 29.75
N VAL A 27 7.80 -15.34 30.10
CA VAL A 27 7.54 -15.94 31.42
C VAL A 27 8.41 -17.16 31.67
N ARG A 28 8.80 -17.91 30.64
CA ARG A 28 9.75 -19.03 30.76
C ARG A 28 11.21 -18.55 30.85
N ALA A 29 11.53 -17.48 30.14
CA ALA A 29 12.89 -16.95 29.96
C ALA A 29 13.39 -16.04 31.10
N LEU A 30 12.53 -15.19 31.66
CA LEU A 30 12.94 -14.14 32.61
C LEU A 30 13.24 -14.71 34.00
N PRO A 31 14.20 -14.16 34.77
CA PRO A 31 14.40 -14.54 36.16
C PRO A 31 13.16 -14.25 37.00
N VAL A 32 12.85 -15.10 37.99
CA VAL A 32 11.69 -14.89 38.87
C VAL A 32 11.92 -13.64 39.72
N PRO A 33 11.06 -12.62 39.65
CA PRO A 33 11.23 -11.40 40.42
C PRO A 33 11.12 -11.67 41.93
N THR A 34 12.02 -11.04 42.70
CA THR A 34 12.00 -11.10 44.17
C THR A 34 11.14 -9.99 44.79
N ALA A 35 10.70 -9.00 44.00
CA ALA A 35 9.90 -7.85 44.40
C ALA A 35 8.89 -7.48 43.29
N PRO A 36 7.79 -6.78 43.62
CA PRO A 36 6.80 -6.31 42.64
C PRO A 36 7.37 -5.25 41.70
N MET A 37 6.86 -5.22 40.47
CA MET A 37 7.07 -4.09 39.57
C MET A 37 6.27 -2.89 40.08
N THR A 38 6.94 -1.82 40.49
CA THR A 38 6.27 -0.64 41.04
C THR A 38 6.21 0.46 39.99
N PHE A 39 4.98 0.76 39.56
CA PHE A 39 4.69 1.95 38.74
C PHE A 39 3.85 2.92 39.58
N PRO A 40 4.17 4.22 39.57
CA PRO A 40 3.29 5.24 40.14
C PRO A 40 1.90 5.13 39.53
N SER A 41 0.84 5.23 40.34
CA SER A 41 -0.55 5.16 39.84
C SER A 41 -0.83 6.20 38.75
N ARG A 42 -0.14 7.35 38.81
CA ARG A 42 -0.20 8.39 37.78
C ARG A 42 0.38 7.94 36.44
N GLU A 43 1.49 7.18 36.42
CA GLU A 43 2.09 6.68 35.18
C GLU A 43 1.16 5.67 34.48
N ALA A 44 0.52 4.79 35.25
CA ALA A 44 -0.46 3.87 34.72
C ALA A 44 -1.70 4.60 34.16
N ALA A 45 -2.20 5.62 34.87
CA ALA A 45 -3.33 6.42 34.39
C ALA A 45 -2.98 7.20 33.12
N LEU A 46 -1.80 7.83 33.07
CA LEU A 46 -1.27 8.52 31.89
C LEU A 46 -1.14 7.55 30.72
N GLY A 47 -0.54 6.37 30.93
CA GLY A 47 -0.39 5.36 29.89
C GLY A 47 -1.72 4.87 29.33
N LEU A 48 -2.73 4.66 30.17
CA LEU A 48 -4.09 4.29 29.73
C LEU A 48 -4.74 5.40 28.89
N ALA A 49 -4.62 6.66 29.32
CA ALA A 49 -5.14 7.81 28.58
C ALA A 49 -4.44 7.99 27.23
N LEU A 50 -3.11 7.84 27.18
CA LEU A 50 -2.33 7.89 25.95
C LEU A 50 -2.70 6.74 25.00
N MET A 51 -2.88 5.53 25.53
CA MET A 51 -3.31 4.38 24.74
C MET A 51 -4.69 4.63 24.11
N ASP A 52 -5.69 5.00 24.90
CA ASP A 52 -7.05 5.29 24.40
C ASP A 52 -7.05 6.34 23.29
N LEU A 53 -6.35 7.47 23.52
CA LEU A 53 -6.21 8.51 22.50
C LEU A 53 -5.38 8.05 21.28
N SER A 54 -4.38 7.19 21.44
CA SER A 54 -3.53 6.73 20.32
C SER A 54 -4.22 5.72 19.40
N PHE A 55 -5.20 4.97 19.90
CA PHE A 55 -5.98 4.02 19.10
C PHE A 55 -7.12 4.72 18.37
N ARG A 56 -7.78 5.66 19.05
CA ARG A 56 -8.88 6.40 18.45
C ARG A 56 -8.37 7.54 17.60
N LEU A 57 -7.47 8.38 18.09
CA LEU A 57 -7.01 9.62 17.44
C LEU A 57 -8.15 10.59 17.07
N ASP A 58 -9.23 10.59 17.86
CA ASP A 58 -10.42 11.43 17.65
C ASP A 58 -10.10 12.93 17.67
N HIS A 59 -9.03 13.32 18.35
CA HIS A 59 -8.53 14.70 18.43
C HIS A 59 -7.73 15.13 17.18
N LEU A 60 -7.58 14.27 16.18
CA LEU A 60 -6.92 14.57 14.90
C LEU A 60 -7.96 14.69 13.78
N PRO A 61 -8.58 15.86 13.57
CA PRO A 61 -9.55 16.05 12.49
C PRO A 61 -8.98 15.79 11.08
N ARG A 62 -7.68 16.03 10.87
CA ARG A 62 -7.04 15.94 9.56
C ARG A 62 -5.64 15.34 9.66
N LEU A 63 -5.36 14.39 8.77
CA LEU A 63 -4.04 13.80 8.54
C LEU A 63 -3.60 14.12 7.10
N SER A 64 -2.36 14.55 6.92
CA SER A 64 -1.77 14.82 5.61
C SER A 64 -0.42 14.12 5.49
N GLU A 65 -0.20 13.45 4.38
CA GLU A 65 1.09 12.86 4.03
C GLU A 65 1.62 13.50 2.75
N HIS A 66 2.88 13.94 2.79
CA HIS A 66 3.62 14.43 1.64
C HIS A 66 4.69 13.41 1.29
N LEU A 67 4.57 12.82 0.11
CA LEU A 67 5.48 11.82 -0.42
C LEU A 67 6.40 12.48 -1.45
N THR A 68 7.71 12.33 -1.28
CA THR A 68 8.67 12.76 -2.30
C THR A 68 9.45 11.55 -2.79
N LEU A 69 9.30 11.24 -4.08
CA LEU A 69 10.02 10.11 -4.68
C LEU A 69 11.47 10.53 -4.99
N MET A 70 12.41 10.08 -4.16
CA MET A 70 13.81 10.50 -4.25
C MET A 70 14.57 9.78 -5.36
N ASP A 71 14.41 8.45 -5.42
CA ASP A 71 14.94 7.56 -6.45
C ASP A 71 13.97 6.38 -6.68
N ARG A 72 14.37 5.36 -7.45
CA ARG A 72 13.47 4.22 -7.70
C ARG A 72 13.14 3.42 -6.43
N GLY A 73 14.06 3.36 -5.46
CA GLY A 73 13.98 2.45 -4.32
C GLY A 73 13.62 3.13 -3.00
N HIS A 74 13.57 4.47 -2.96
CA HIS A 74 13.40 5.24 -1.75
C HIS A 74 12.40 6.36 -1.95
N MET A 75 11.47 6.45 -1.01
CA MET A 75 10.49 7.52 -0.92
C MET A 75 10.60 8.18 0.46
N SER A 76 10.73 9.51 0.48
CA SER A 76 10.62 10.26 1.72
C SER A 76 9.15 10.56 2.00
N ARG A 77 8.81 10.61 3.29
CA ARG A 77 7.46 10.85 3.77
C ARG A 77 7.51 11.92 4.86
N VAL A 78 6.74 12.99 4.68
CA VAL A 78 6.50 13.98 5.73
C VAL A 78 5.05 13.84 6.16
N ILE A 79 4.82 13.67 7.46
CA ILE A 79 3.47 13.58 8.02
C ILE A 79 3.14 14.93 8.65
N SER A 80 1.92 15.39 8.43
CA SER A 80 1.37 16.58 9.04
C SER A 80 -0.02 16.30 9.60
N VAL A 81 -0.31 16.78 10.81
CA VAL A 81 -1.59 16.58 11.49
C VAL A 81 -2.13 17.90 12.02
N ASP A 82 -3.45 18.06 11.91
CA ASP A 82 -4.18 19.06 12.67
C ASP A 82 -4.63 18.41 13.98
N VAL A 83 -4.26 19.00 15.11
CA VAL A 83 -4.65 18.58 16.46
C VAL A 83 -5.68 19.58 16.99
N ASP A 84 -6.82 19.08 17.47
CA ASP A 84 -7.82 19.87 18.17
C ASP A 84 -7.99 19.37 19.62
N LEU A 85 -7.45 20.13 20.57
CA LEU A 85 -7.50 19.81 21.99
C LEU A 85 -8.94 19.84 22.53
N ASP A 86 -9.87 20.59 21.91
CA ASP A 86 -11.29 20.69 22.28
C ASP A 86 -12.07 19.39 22.11
N LEU A 87 -11.52 18.46 21.34
CA LEU A 87 -12.08 17.11 21.18
C LEU A 87 -11.63 16.17 22.31
N ILE A 88 -10.64 16.54 23.12
CA ILE A 88 -10.18 15.74 24.27
C ILE A 88 -11.09 16.03 25.47
N SER A 89 -11.75 14.99 25.98
CA SER A 89 -12.64 15.10 27.15
C SER A 89 -11.93 15.66 28.39
N GLY A 90 -12.64 16.44 29.21
CA GLY A 90 -12.05 17.07 30.41
C GLY A 90 -11.36 16.09 31.35
N ARG A 91 -11.95 14.91 31.58
CA ARG A 91 -11.35 13.86 32.42
C ARG A 91 -10.03 13.32 31.85
N LEU A 92 -9.93 13.19 30.52
CA LEU A 92 -8.67 12.80 29.88
C LEU A 92 -7.65 13.92 29.98
N ARG A 93 -8.05 15.19 29.75
CA ARG A 93 -7.15 16.35 29.89
C ARG A 93 -6.49 16.38 31.26
N ASP A 94 -7.24 16.22 32.35
CA ASP A 94 -6.70 16.22 33.71
C ASP A 94 -5.61 15.14 33.92
N THR A 95 -5.76 14.00 33.26
CA THR A 95 -4.79 12.88 33.33
C THR A 95 -3.55 13.14 32.48
N LEU A 96 -3.72 13.84 31.35
CA LEU A 96 -2.67 14.15 30.38
C LEU A 96 -1.85 15.40 30.74
N MET A 97 -2.30 16.18 31.73
CA MET A 97 -1.61 17.38 32.21
C MET A 97 -0.18 17.09 32.64
N VAL A 98 0.75 17.88 32.08
CA VAL A 98 2.15 17.89 32.47
C VAL A 98 2.25 18.44 33.91
N PRO A 99 2.94 17.75 34.83
CA PRO A 99 3.12 18.26 36.18
C PRO A 99 3.82 19.62 36.18
N GLY A 100 3.16 20.64 36.75
CA GLY A 100 3.74 21.98 36.92
C GLY A 100 3.77 22.85 35.67
N ASP A 101 3.14 22.40 34.57
CA ASP A 101 3.09 23.15 33.31
C ASP A 101 1.65 23.17 32.75
N ALA A 102 1.30 24.24 32.04
CA ALA A 102 0.00 24.44 31.40
C ALA A 102 -0.04 23.76 30.02
N ALA A 103 0.36 22.49 29.97
CA ALA A 103 0.49 21.70 28.76
C ALA A 103 -0.04 20.28 28.93
N LEU A 104 -0.38 19.64 27.81
CA LEU A 104 -0.88 18.27 27.74
C LEU A 104 0.11 17.38 26.98
N TRP A 105 0.29 16.15 27.45
CA TRP A 105 0.87 15.07 26.65
C TRP A 105 -0.18 14.51 25.69
N VAL A 106 0.02 14.69 24.39
CA VAL A 106 -0.97 14.30 23.37
C VAL A 106 -0.33 13.33 22.37
N PRO A 107 -0.90 12.13 22.16
CA PRO A 107 -0.42 11.22 21.14
C PRO A 107 -0.82 11.74 19.75
N VAL A 108 0.14 11.80 18.82
CA VAL A 108 -0.06 12.39 17.49
C VAL A 108 0.13 11.40 16.35
N SER A 109 0.84 10.29 16.60
CA SER A 109 1.05 9.23 15.61
C SER A 109 1.51 7.94 16.26
N ARG A 110 1.54 6.86 15.47
CA ARG A 110 2.22 5.60 15.77
C ARG A 110 3.25 5.32 14.66
N TYR A 111 4.39 4.72 15.00
CA TYR A 111 5.42 4.32 14.03
C TYR A 111 5.95 2.92 14.36
N SER A 112 6.47 2.21 13.35
CA SER A 112 6.96 0.84 13.55
C SER A 112 8.17 0.86 14.48
N ARG A 113 8.33 -0.17 15.31
CA ARG A 113 9.56 -0.31 16.10
C ARG A 113 10.81 -0.59 15.27
N ARG A 114 10.62 -0.99 14.01
CA ARG A 114 11.72 -1.16 13.03
C ARG A 114 12.29 0.18 12.57
N ASP A 115 11.54 1.26 12.76
CA ASP A 115 11.96 2.61 12.42
C ASP A 115 12.89 3.15 13.53
N LEU A 116 14.19 3.15 13.25
CA LEU A 116 15.21 3.51 14.24
C LEU A 116 15.42 5.03 14.39
N ALA A 117 14.80 5.84 13.52
CA ALA A 117 15.01 7.30 13.51
C ALA A 117 14.09 8.02 14.51
N PRO A 118 14.63 8.80 15.46
CA PRO A 118 13.81 9.64 16.32
C PRO A 118 13.13 10.75 15.51
N ALA A 119 11.80 10.81 15.53
CA ALA A 119 11.06 11.87 14.85
C ALA A 119 11.26 13.22 15.56
N VAL A 120 11.47 14.29 14.79
CA VAL A 120 11.49 15.67 15.29
C VAL A 120 10.16 16.32 14.92
N ILE A 121 9.35 16.64 15.94
CA ILE A 121 8.03 17.26 15.75
C ILE A 121 8.24 18.76 15.67
N ARG A 122 7.67 19.39 14.65
CA ARG A 122 7.65 20.84 14.45
C ARG A 122 6.23 21.37 14.49
N ASP A 123 6.05 22.59 14.98
CA ASP A 123 4.78 23.30 14.90
C ASP A 123 4.61 24.05 13.56
N SER A 124 3.53 24.80 13.42
CA SER A 124 3.27 25.64 12.23
C SER A 124 4.32 26.71 11.96
N ASN A 125 5.10 27.12 12.97
CA ASN A 125 6.17 28.11 12.84
C ASN A 125 7.52 27.46 12.53
N GLY A 126 7.58 26.12 12.49
CA GLY A 126 8.81 25.34 12.30
C GLY A 126 9.59 25.10 13.60
N GLU A 127 9.07 25.56 14.75
CA GLU A 127 9.69 25.39 16.06
C GLU A 127 9.55 23.96 16.55
N VAL A 128 10.58 23.45 17.23
CA VAL A 128 10.59 22.06 17.71
C VAL A 128 9.71 21.92 18.94
N VAL A 129 8.74 21.02 18.87
CA VAL A 129 7.80 20.72 19.97
C VAL A 129 8.41 19.64 20.88
N PRO A 130 8.42 19.83 22.21
CA PRO A 130 8.87 18.79 23.13
C PRO A 130 8.04 17.53 22.99
N ARG A 131 8.68 16.36 23.17
CA ARG A 131 8.02 15.05 23.04
C ARG A 131 8.51 14.08 24.09
N LEU A 132 7.71 13.06 24.39
CA LEU A 132 8.20 11.94 25.19
C LEU A 132 9.29 11.17 24.43
N SER A 133 10.31 10.73 25.18
CA SER A 133 11.28 9.77 24.66
C SER A 133 10.59 8.41 24.44
N HIS A 134 11.14 7.57 23.57
CA HIS A 134 10.56 6.22 23.33
C HIS A 134 10.59 5.40 24.63
N ARG A 135 11.62 5.61 25.46
CA ARG A 135 11.75 4.96 26.77
C ARG A 135 10.63 5.39 27.72
N ASP A 136 10.32 6.67 27.80
CA ASP A 136 9.27 7.18 28.71
C ASP A 136 7.88 6.79 28.22
N ALA A 137 7.63 6.89 26.91
CA ALA A 137 6.39 6.43 26.29
C ALA A 137 6.16 4.92 26.52
N ASN A 138 7.20 4.10 26.35
CA ASN A 138 7.10 2.67 26.62
C ASN A 138 6.91 2.37 28.11
N ARG A 139 7.56 3.12 29.01
CA ARG A 139 7.42 2.94 30.46
C ARG A 139 5.98 3.20 30.91
N VAL A 140 5.36 4.30 30.47
CA VAL A 140 3.95 4.57 30.81
C VAL A 140 3.00 3.57 30.16
N THR A 141 3.32 3.11 28.94
CA THR A 141 2.56 2.04 28.28
C THR A 141 2.67 0.72 29.05
N ALA A 142 3.85 0.32 29.50
CA ALA A 142 4.05 -0.87 30.32
C ALA A 142 3.29 -0.77 31.66
N ALA A 143 3.34 0.40 32.32
CA ALA A 143 2.56 0.67 33.52
C ALA A 143 1.05 0.51 33.28
N ALA A 144 0.55 0.97 32.13
CA ALA A 144 -0.83 0.79 31.71
C ALA A 144 -1.19 -0.68 31.49
N PHE A 145 -0.35 -1.48 30.82
CA PHE A 145 -0.60 -2.92 30.63
C PHE A 145 -0.58 -3.69 31.95
N VAL A 146 0.32 -3.37 32.88
CA VAL A 146 0.33 -3.97 34.23
C VAL A 146 -0.97 -3.61 34.97
N LYS A 147 -1.45 -2.37 34.84
CA LYS A 147 -2.74 -1.96 35.40
C LYS A 147 -3.93 -2.66 34.75
N LEU A 148 -3.93 -2.83 33.42
CA LEU A 148 -4.93 -3.59 32.67
C LEU A 148 -4.97 -5.04 33.14
N LEU A 149 -3.81 -5.70 33.27
CA LEU A 149 -3.72 -7.06 33.79
C LEU A 149 -4.33 -7.15 35.19
N PHE A 150 -4.01 -6.21 36.08
CA PHE A 150 -4.59 -6.18 37.42
C PHE A 150 -6.13 -6.02 37.39
N MET A 151 -6.66 -5.19 36.48
CA MET A 151 -8.10 -5.01 36.30
C MET A 151 -8.76 -6.27 35.74
N LEU A 152 -8.14 -6.95 34.78
CA LEU A 152 -8.61 -8.22 34.23
C LEU A 152 -8.64 -9.32 35.29
N ILE A 153 -7.54 -9.47 36.04
CA ILE A 153 -7.48 -10.39 37.18
C ILE A 153 -8.54 -10.02 38.22
N SER A 154 -8.82 -8.73 38.46
CA SER A 154 -9.79 -8.36 39.49
C SER A 154 -11.25 -8.57 39.07
N ALA A 155 -11.52 -8.52 37.77
CA ALA A 155 -12.85 -8.63 37.18
C ALA A 155 -13.24 -10.05 36.76
N HIS A 156 -12.29 -11.01 36.79
CA HIS A 156 -12.53 -12.39 36.38
C HIS A 156 -13.42 -13.13 37.40
N ASP A 157 -14.32 -14.00 36.92
CA ASP A 157 -15.31 -14.68 37.78
C ASP A 157 -14.66 -15.61 38.81
N ASP A 158 -13.66 -16.39 38.38
CA ASP A 158 -12.92 -17.36 39.21
C ASP A 158 -12.03 -16.75 40.30
N VAL A 159 -12.04 -15.43 40.49
CA VAL A 159 -11.23 -14.76 41.51
C VAL A 159 -11.68 -15.10 42.92
N SER A 160 -12.95 -15.44 43.08
CA SER A 160 -13.52 -15.85 44.36
C SER A 160 -13.25 -17.32 44.68
N ASP A 161 -12.85 -18.14 43.69
CA ASP A 161 -12.52 -19.55 43.89
C ASP A 161 -11.10 -19.70 44.44
N GLN A 162 -10.98 -20.04 45.73
CA GLN A 162 -9.70 -20.15 46.44
C GLN A 162 -8.74 -21.17 45.80
N ALA A 163 -9.27 -22.20 45.14
CA ALA A 163 -8.45 -23.22 44.48
C ALA A 163 -7.99 -22.79 43.08
N GLY A 164 -8.66 -21.82 42.46
CA GLY A 164 -8.41 -21.38 41.10
C GLY A 164 -7.07 -20.65 40.91
N PRO A 165 -6.43 -20.79 39.73
CA PRO A 165 -5.14 -20.15 39.45
C PRO A 165 -5.25 -18.61 39.50
N ILE A 166 -6.40 -18.04 39.15
CA ILE A 166 -6.64 -16.59 39.16
C ILE A 166 -6.68 -16.04 40.60
N HIS A 167 -7.38 -16.72 41.51
CA HIS A 167 -7.36 -16.36 42.93
C HIS A 167 -5.94 -16.44 43.49
N GLN A 168 -5.21 -17.50 43.14
CA GLN A 168 -3.84 -17.68 43.60
C GLN A 168 -2.92 -16.56 43.11
N LEU A 169 -3.02 -16.14 41.84
CA LEU A 169 -2.29 -14.99 41.31
C LEU A 169 -2.64 -13.68 42.04
N ARG A 170 -3.91 -13.48 42.40
CA ARG A 170 -4.37 -12.25 43.07
C ARG A 170 -3.90 -12.18 44.53
N HIS A 171 -4.04 -13.27 45.28
CA HIS A 171 -3.98 -13.25 46.74
C HIS A 171 -2.80 -14.00 47.36
N THR A 172 -2.46 -15.20 46.88
CA THR A 172 -1.57 -16.12 47.61
C THR A 172 -0.17 -16.27 47.00
N HIS A 173 -0.04 -16.19 45.67
CA HIS A 173 1.20 -16.45 44.93
C HIS A 173 1.66 -15.23 44.14
N GLN A 174 2.00 -14.16 44.88
CA GLN A 174 2.37 -12.86 44.30
C GLN A 174 3.58 -12.92 43.36
N ARG A 175 4.54 -13.83 43.61
CA ARG A 175 5.73 -14.00 42.75
C ARG A 175 5.38 -14.45 41.33
N SER A 176 4.35 -15.29 41.17
CA SER A 176 3.87 -15.70 39.84
C SER A 176 3.25 -14.51 39.10
N ARG A 177 2.50 -13.65 39.82
CA ARG A 177 1.96 -12.41 39.26
C ARG A 177 3.07 -11.44 38.86
N TRP A 178 4.05 -11.20 39.73
CA TRP A 178 5.19 -10.31 39.43
C TRP A 178 5.99 -10.78 38.22
N LEU A 179 6.12 -12.09 38.02
CA LEU A 179 6.77 -12.64 36.84
C LEU A 179 5.99 -12.29 35.55
N ILE A 180 4.65 -12.33 35.56
CA ILE A 180 3.83 -11.90 34.43
C ILE A 180 3.97 -10.39 34.21
N GLU A 181 3.92 -9.58 35.27
CA GLU A 181 4.10 -8.12 35.20
C GLU A 181 5.47 -7.74 34.62
N ALA A 182 6.54 -8.43 35.02
CA ALA A 182 7.88 -8.25 34.49
C ALA A 182 7.96 -8.66 33.01
N ALA A 183 7.34 -9.79 32.64
CA ALA A 183 7.30 -10.25 31.25
C ALA A 183 6.56 -9.28 30.33
N ILE A 184 5.42 -8.73 30.77
CA ILE A 184 4.70 -7.66 30.05
C ILE A 184 5.59 -6.43 29.91
N THR A 185 6.26 -6.03 30.99
CA THR A 185 7.12 -4.83 30.99
C THR A 185 8.26 -5.00 30.00
N GLU A 186 8.97 -6.13 30.01
CA GLU A 186 10.05 -6.41 29.04
C GLU A 186 9.53 -6.44 27.61
N LEU A 187 8.39 -7.11 27.39
CA LEU A 187 7.77 -7.22 26.08
C LEU A 187 7.40 -5.83 25.50
N VAL A 188 6.87 -4.93 26.33
CA VAL A 188 6.53 -3.55 25.92
C VAL A 188 7.77 -2.66 25.85
N MET A 189 8.76 -2.81 26.72
CA MET A 189 9.95 -1.96 26.69
C MET A 189 10.85 -2.28 25.49
N VAL A 190 11.09 -3.57 25.24
CA VAL A 190 12.05 -4.06 24.23
C VAL A 190 11.35 -4.39 22.91
N GLY A 191 10.11 -4.91 22.95
CA GLY A 191 9.37 -5.37 21.78
C GLY A 191 9.39 -6.90 21.64
N SER A 192 8.87 -7.39 20.52
CA SER A 192 8.79 -8.83 20.25
C SER A 192 10.18 -9.48 20.18
N PRO A 193 10.39 -10.67 20.79
CA PRO A 193 11.56 -11.50 20.52
C PRO A 193 11.68 -11.77 19.02
N VAL A 194 12.86 -11.58 18.41
CA VAL A 194 13.11 -11.97 17.01
C VAL A 194 14.11 -13.12 17.01
N GLY A 195 13.67 -14.32 16.65
CA GLY A 195 14.52 -15.51 16.50
C GLY A 195 13.93 -16.80 17.10
N PRO A 196 14.36 -17.99 16.62
CA PRO A 196 13.93 -19.27 17.16
C PRO A 196 14.49 -19.46 18.58
N ARG A 197 13.61 -19.38 19.59
CA ARG A 197 13.88 -19.51 21.04
C ARG A 197 14.99 -18.57 21.56
N MET A 198 14.64 -17.62 22.42
CA MET A 198 15.66 -16.93 23.21
C MET A 198 16.38 -17.97 24.07
N HIS A 199 17.66 -18.24 23.76
CA HIS A 199 18.53 -18.96 24.67
C HIS A 199 18.84 -18.05 25.85
N THR A 200 18.39 -18.44 27.02
CA THR A 200 18.63 -17.74 28.26
C THR A 200 19.76 -18.40 29.03
N PRO A 201 20.42 -17.68 29.95
CA PRO A 201 21.37 -18.30 30.89
C PRO A 201 20.76 -19.47 31.67
N LEU A 202 19.42 -19.53 31.79
CA LEU A 202 18.68 -20.63 32.41
C LEU A 202 18.67 -21.90 31.55
N ASP A 203 18.74 -21.79 30.21
CA ASP A 203 18.85 -22.96 29.32
C ASP A 203 20.21 -23.65 29.44
N HIS A 204 21.19 -22.96 30.03
CA HIS A 204 22.53 -23.46 30.28
C HIS A 204 22.76 -23.87 31.75
N ALA A 205 21.74 -23.74 32.62
CA ALA A 205 21.85 -24.01 34.04
C ALA A 205 20.80 -25.05 34.46
N ASP A 206 21.24 -26.29 34.71
CA ASP A 206 20.42 -27.36 35.26
C ASP A 206 20.22 -27.08 36.77
N LEU A 207 19.28 -26.19 37.09
CA LEU A 207 19.00 -25.74 38.45
C LEU A 207 17.79 -26.50 39.04
N PRO A 208 18.00 -27.51 39.90
CA PRO A 208 16.89 -28.12 40.62
C PRO A 208 16.30 -27.16 41.66
N GLY A 209 14.98 -26.94 41.60
CA GLY A 209 14.15 -26.57 42.75
C GLY A 209 13.75 -25.09 42.90
N THR A 210 12.47 -24.90 43.24
CA THR A 210 11.78 -23.66 43.67
C THR A 210 11.21 -22.69 42.63
N SER A 211 11.81 -22.50 41.44
CA SER A 211 11.27 -21.55 40.45
C SER A 211 10.21 -22.13 39.49
N HIS A 212 10.24 -23.44 39.25
CA HIS A 212 9.25 -24.15 38.42
C HIS A 212 7.79 -23.94 38.86
N PRO A 213 7.40 -24.14 40.13
CA PRO A 213 6.01 -23.96 40.54
C PRO A 213 5.53 -22.51 40.34
N VAL A 214 6.42 -21.52 40.48
CA VAL A 214 6.09 -20.11 40.24
C VAL A 214 5.79 -19.86 38.76
N ARG A 215 6.61 -20.44 37.85
CA ARG A 215 6.43 -20.32 36.40
C ARG A 215 5.20 -21.09 35.93
N ASP A 216 5.00 -22.31 36.42
CA ASP A 216 3.87 -23.16 36.05
C ASP A 216 2.56 -22.50 36.45
N LEU A 217 2.47 -21.95 37.67
CA LEU A 217 1.30 -21.19 38.10
C LEU A 217 1.08 -19.90 37.29
N ALA A 218 2.16 -19.21 36.89
CA ALA A 218 2.06 -18.04 36.03
C ALA A 218 1.51 -18.39 34.64
N LEU A 219 1.96 -19.50 34.05
CA LEU A 219 1.45 -20.00 32.77
C LEU A 219 0.00 -20.49 32.89
N LEU A 220 -0.33 -21.27 33.91
CA LEU A 220 -1.71 -21.71 34.19
C LEU A 220 -2.65 -20.53 34.38
N GLY A 221 -2.21 -19.47 35.05
CA GLY A 221 -2.99 -18.25 35.21
C GLY A 221 -3.17 -17.47 33.90
N LEU A 222 -2.16 -17.45 33.02
CA LEU A 222 -2.31 -16.87 31.67
C LEU A 222 -3.29 -17.67 30.82
N ASP A 223 -3.24 -19.00 30.87
CA ASP A 223 -4.14 -19.86 30.10
C ASP A 223 -5.58 -19.78 30.63
N ALA A 224 -5.76 -19.56 31.94
CA ALA A 224 -7.06 -19.26 32.53
C ALA A 224 -7.60 -17.87 32.13
N LEU A 225 -6.75 -16.84 32.08
CA LEU A 225 -7.14 -15.49 31.64
C LEU A 225 -7.42 -15.42 30.12
N PHE A 226 -6.73 -16.22 29.33
CA PHE A 226 -6.76 -16.18 27.87
C PHE A 226 -6.87 -17.60 27.28
N PRO A 227 -8.05 -18.24 27.37
CA PRO A 227 -8.23 -19.61 26.89
C PRO A 227 -8.11 -19.71 25.35
N ASP A 228 -7.36 -20.70 24.86
CA ASP A 228 -7.08 -20.90 23.43
C ASP A 228 -8.32 -21.31 22.61
N ALA A 229 -9.40 -21.77 23.26
CA ALA A 229 -10.62 -22.25 22.65
C ALA A 229 -11.85 -21.41 23.06
N GLY A 230 -12.37 -20.61 22.13
CA GLY A 230 -13.74 -20.08 22.21
C GLY A 230 -14.05 -19.06 23.31
N GLY A 231 -13.04 -18.44 23.94
CA GLY A 231 -13.23 -17.43 24.97
C GLY A 231 -14.04 -16.21 24.51
N ASP A 232 -14.84 -15.68 25.41
CA ASP A 232 -15.76 -14.56 25.22
C ASP A 232 -15.14 -13.38 24.45
N ARG A 233 -15.92 -12.74 23.57
CA ARG A 233 -15.47 -11.64 22.67
C ARG A 233 -14.78 -10.47 23.40
N LEU A 234 -14.97 -10.35 24.72
CA LEU A 234 -14.40 -9.31 25.59
C LEU A 234 -12.92 -9.50 25.96
N LEU A 235 -12.32 -10.69 25.78
CA LEU A 235 -10.92 -11.00 26.15
C LEU A 235 -9.93 -10.88 24.97
N ILE A 236 -10.45 -10.88 23.74
CA ILE A 236 -9.74 -10.62 22.47
C ILE A 236 -9.03 -9.24 22.40
N PRO A 237 -9.54 -8.15 23.02
CA PRO A 237 -8.91 -6.84 22.94
C PRO A 237 -7.52 -6.75 23.58
N PHE A 238 -7.26 -7.40 24.73
CA PHE A 238 -5.98 -7.27 25.43
C PHE A 238 -4.81 -7.76 24.57
N ALA A 239 -4.95 -8.94 23.95
CA ALA A 239 -3.93 -9.52 23.08
C ALA A 239 -3.65 -8.61 21.87
N ARG A 240 -4.70 -8.05 21.25
CA ARG A 240 -4.56 -7.11 20.11
C ARG A 240 -3.86 -5.81 20.54
N LEU A 241 -4.21 -5.26 21.70
CA LEU A 241 -3.55 -4.08 22.26
C LEU A 241 -2.06 -4.36 22.54
N LEU A 242 -1.75 -5.52 23.14
CA LEU A 242 -0.37 -5.92 23.41
C LEU A 242 0.42 -6.11 22.11
N GLN A 243 -0.20 -6.66 21.06
CA GLN A 243 0.42 -6.76 19.74
C GLN A 243 0.80 -5.39 19.17
N LEU A 244 -0.10 -4.41 19.28
CA LEU A 244 0.17 -3.05 18.81
C LEU A 244 1.30 -2.40 19.61
N ALA A 245 1.27 -2.51 20.94
CA ALA A 245 2.30 -1.95 21.81
C ALA A 245 3.69 -2.58 21.58
N THR A 246 3.75 -3.84 21.17
CA THR A 246 5.02 -4.56 20.90
C THR A 246 5.59 -4.31 19.51
N ARG A 247 4.76 -3.88 18.56
CA ARG A 247 5.16 -3.60 17.17
C ARG A 247 5.34 -2.12 16.87
N GLN A 248 4.68 -1.24 17.61
CA GLN A 248 4.65 0.19 17.35
C GLN A 248 5.12 0.98 18.57
N TYR A 249 5.66 2.16 18.31
CA TYR A 249 5.87 3.21 19.31
C TYR A 249 4.78 4.28 19.18
N ILE A 250 4.36 4.85 20.30
CA ILE A 250 3.44 5.99 20.34
C ILE A 250 4.26 7.29 20.30
N LEU A 251 3.99 8.16 19.33
CA LEU A 251 4.58 9.50 19.26
C LEU A 251 3.72 10.46 20.10
N VAL A 252 4.28 11.00 21.17
CA VAL A 252 3.55 11.89 22.11
C VAL A 252 4.21 13.25 22.16
N ALA A 253 3.48 14.31 21.82
CA ALA A 253 3.92 15.70 21.85
C ALA A 253 3.41 16.43 23.10
N GLN A 254 4.15 17.42 23.58
CA GLN A 254 3.72 18.35 24.62
C GLN A 254 3.07 19.58 23.97
N LEU A 255 1.78 19.79 24.19
CA LEU A 255 1.02 20.87 23.58
C LEU A 255 0.48 21.82 24.64
N GLY A 256 0.80 23.11 24.51
CA GLY A 256 0.28 24.17 25.38
C GLY A 256 -1.22 24.39 25.20
N LEU A 257 -1.90 24.74 26.30
CA LEU A 257 -3.34 25.00 26.35
C LEU A 257 -3.75 26.38 25.81
N ASP A 258 -2.79 27.25 25.48
CA ASP A 258 -2.97 28.60 24.96
C ASP A 258 -3.65 28.64 23.58
N ARG A 259 -3.50 27.57 22.79
CA ARG A 259 -4.16 27.43 21.48
C ARG A 259 -4.79 26.04 21.37
N PRO A 260 -6.12 25.94 21.26
CA PRO A 260 -6.80 24.65 21.20
C PRO A 260 -6.48 23.89 19.91
N ARG A 261 -6.20 24.59 18.80
CA ARG A 261 -5.83 23.99 17.52
C ARG A 261 -4.37 24.19 17.21
N ARG A 262 -3.69 23.11 16.83
CA ARG A 262 -2.26 23.08 16.50
C ARG A 262 -2.04 22.29 15.23
N PHE A 263 -1.16 22.80 14.36
CA PHE A 263 -0.63 22.03 13.23
C PHE A 263 0.75 21.53 13.61
N LEU A 264 0.97 20.23 13.43
CA LEU A 264 2.24 19.57 13.73
C LEU A 264 2.73 18.83 12.49
N SER A 265 4.04 18.85 12.25
CA SER A 265 4.68 18.11 11.17
C SER A 265 5.96 17.42 11.62
N TRP A 266 6.30 16.30 10.99
CA TRP A 266 7.57 15.61 11.19
C TRP A 266 7.95 14.78 9.97
N GLU A 267 9.25 14.57 9.80
CA GLU A 267 9.79 13.65 8.80
C GLU A 267 9.70 12.22 9.32
N ALA A 268 9.07 11.35 8.53
CA ALA A 268 9.03 9.93 8.77
C ALA A 268 10.26 9.24 8.14
N PRO A 269 10.62 8.04 8.62
CA PRO A 269 11.68 7.25 8.02
C PRO A 269 11.52 7.05 6.51
N LEU A 270 12.64 6.99 5.80
CA LEU A 270 12.66 6.67 4.37
C LEU A 270 12.07 5.29 4.13
N LEU A 271 11.08 5.21 3.25
CA LEU A 271 10.42 3.95 2.89
C LEU A 271 11.22 3.25 1.79
N PRO A 272 11.75 2.04 2.03
CA PRO A 272 12.39 1.25 0.99
C PRO A 272 11.32 0.55 0.13
N ALA A 273 11.58 0.43 -1.16
CA ALA A 273 10.76 -0.38 -2.06
C ALA A 273 10.87 -1.87 -1.67
N GLN A 274 9.72 -2.51 -1.39
CA GLN A 274 9.70 -3.88 -0.88
C GLN A 274 9.78 -4.94 -1.97
N HIS A 275 9.36 -4.60 -3.19
CA HIS A 275 9.31 -5.56 -4.29
C HIS A 275 10.53 -5.43 -5.19
N ARG A 276 11.22 -6.56 -5.41
CA ARG A 276 12.10 -6.76 -6.56
C ARG A 276 11.37 -7.71 -7.51
N PRO A 277 10.94 -7.28 -8.71
CA PRO A 277 10.27 -8.17 -9.66
C PRO A 277 11.14 -9.38 -10.01
N ALA A 278 10.51 -10.51 -10.29
CA ALA A 278 11.19 -11.77 -10.62
C ALA A 278 12.11 -11.63 -11.86
N PRO A 279 13.29 -12.28 -11.89
CA PRO A 279 14.34 -12.01 -12.88
C PRO A 279 13.92 -12.22 -14.34
N LEU A 280 13.05 -13.21 -14.60
CA LEU A 280 12.57 -13.52 -15.96
C LEU A 280 11.56 -12.49 -16.49
N GLN A 281 10.68 -11.97 -15.62
CA GLN A 281 9.75 -10.91 -16.01
C GLN A 281 10.48 -9.59 -16.23
N THR A 282 11.53 -9.31 -15.44
CA THR A 282 12.41 -8.16 -15.72
C THR A 282 13.08 -8.27 -17.08
N LEU A 283 13.55 -9.45 -17.51
CA LEU A 283 14.16 -9.61 -18.83
C LEU A 283 13.18 -9.29 -19.97
N ALA A 284 11.95 -9.81 -19.90
CA ALA A 284 10.91 -9.50 -20.89
C ALA A 284 10.51 -8.01 -20.87
N LYS A 285 10.33 -7.42 -19.67
CA LYS A 285 10.07 -5.98 -19.49
C LYS A 285 11.23 -5.10 -19.99
N ASN A 286 12.47 -5.60 -19.96
CA ASN A 286 13.67 -4.83 -20.37
C ASN A 286 13.91 -4.84 -21.89
N VAL A 287 13.49 -5.89 -22.60
CA VAL A 287 13.80 -6.10 -24.02
C VAL A 287 12.64 -5.68 -24.93
N LEU A 288 11.41 -5.67 -24.43
CA LEU A 288 10.25 -5.27 -25.20
C LEU A 288 9.95 -3.77 -25.02
N PRO A 289 9.53 -3.05 -26.09
CA PRO A 289 9.17 -1.63 -26.04
C PRO A 289 7.85 -1.36 -25.29
N VAL A 290 7.50 -2.20 -24.30
CA VAL A 290 6.16 -2.32 -23.72
C VAL A 290 6.05 -1.60 -22.35
N ASN A 291 7.15 -1.36 -21.64
CA ASN A 291 7.13 -0.66 -20.34
C ASN A 291 7.40 0.84 -20.53
N ARG A 292 6.41 1.69 -20.22
CA ARG A 292 6.38 3.12 -20.60
C ARG A 292 5.86 4.08 -19.55
N GLU A 293 5.41 3.56 -18.43
CA GLU A 293 5.04 4.32 -17.25
C GLU A 293 5.72 3.58 -16.11
N PHE A 294 6.35 4.32 -15.22
CA PHE A 294 6.91 3.78 -14.00
C PHE A 294 5.79 3.79 -12.96
N VAL A 295 5.30 2.60 -12.65
CA VAL A 295 4.14 2.43 -11.78
C VAL A 295 4.62 2.26 -10.34
N VAL A 296 4.15 3.16 -9.49
CA VAL A 296 4.40 3.11 -8.05
C VAL A 296 3.09 2.87 -7.32
N GLU A 297 3.13 1.92 -6.39
CA GLU A 297 2.05 1.69 -5.43
C GLU A 297 2.51 2.10 -4.03
N TYR A 298 1.64 2.80 -3.31
CA TYR A 298 1.83 3.17 -1.92
C TYR A 298 0.65 2.66 -1.09
N GLU A 299 0.93 2.02 0.04
CA GLU A 299 -0.07 1.50 0.97
C GLU A 299 0.14 2.08 2.37
N THR A 300 -0.91 2.60 3.00
CA THR A 300 -0.89 3.14 4.37
C THR A 300 -2.20 2.81 5.11
N GLU A 301 -2.22 3.06 6.42
CA GLU A 301 -3.38 2.87 7.29
C GLU A 301 -3.76 4.18 7.97
N ILE A 302 -5.04 4.53 7.92
CA ILE A 302 -5.60 5.73 8.51
C ILE A 302 -6.53 5.33 9.66
N PRO A 303 -6.40 5.93 10.85
CA PRO A 303 -7.37 5.73 11.92
C PRO A 303 -8.77 6.15 11.47
N ARG A 304 -9.78 5.31 11.73
CA ARG A 304 -11.16 5.52 11.25
C ARG A 304 -11.84 6.80 11.78
N SER A 305 -11.36 7.33 12.90
CA SER A 305 -11.84 8.59 13.47
C SER A 305 -11.48 9.82 12.64
N VAL A 306 -10.39 9.76 11.87
CA VAL A 306 -9.87 10.88 11.09
C VAL A 306 -10.91 11.27 10.05
N LYS A 307 -11.28 12.55 10.04
CA LYS A 307 -12.36 13.05 9.17
C LYS A 307 -11.88 13.29 7.75
N ALA A 308 -10.62 13.69 7.59
CA ALA A 308 -10.03 13.98 6.29
C ALA A 308 -8.59 13.51 6.21
N TYR A 309 -8.25 12.92 5.06
CA TYR A 309 -6.91 12.48 4.73
C TYR A 309 -6.46 13.12 3.42
N HIS A 310 -5.24 13.65 3.41
CA HIS A 310 -4.64 14.24 2.23
C HIS A 310 -3.36 13.51 1.88
N LEU A 311 -3.23 13.12 0.62
CA LEU A 311 -2.02 12.54 0.09
C LEU A 311 -1.51 13.43 -1.03
N THR A 312 -0.31 13.97 -0.83
CA THR A 312 0.39 14.78 -1.83
C THR A 312 1.62 14.03 -2.30
N LEU A 313 1.78 13.91 -3.60
CA LEU A 313 2.96 13.36 -4.25
C LEU A 313 3.75 14.49 -4.88
N GLU A 314 5.05 14.47 -4.68
CA GLU A 314 6.01 15.32 -5.37
C GLU A 314 7.08 14.44 -6.04
N VAL A 315 7.32 14.70 -7.32
CA VAL A 315 8.37 14.05 -8.10
C VAL A 315 9.34 15.10 -8.63
N ARG A 316 10.51 14.66 -9.09
CA ARG A 316 11.48 15.57 -9.71
C ARG A 316 10.89 16.22 -10.96
N GLN A 317 11.38 17.42 -11.29
CA GLN A 317 10.88 18.24 -12.41
C GLN A 317 11.02 17.55 -13.78
N GLU A 318 11.85 16.52 -13.93
CA GLU A 318 11.97 15.77 -15.19
C GLU A 318 10.88 14.69 -15.34
N ILE A 319 10.05 14.48 -14.33
CA ILE A 319 9.04 13.43 -14.28
C ILE A 319 7.66 14.07 -14.19
N SER A 320 6.74 13.58 -15.01
CA SER A 320 5.34 13.96 -14.98
C SER A 320 4.50 12.91 -14.27
N VAL A 321 3.54 13.35 -13.44
CA VAL A 321 2.52 12.47 -12.86
C VAL A 321 1.35 12.39 -13.82
N ARG A 322 1.20 11.25 -14.52
CA ARG A 322 0.12 11.10 -15.51
C ARG A 322 -1.20 10.65 -14.91
N ARG A 323 -1.12 9.75 -13.94
CA ARG A 323 -2.30 9.25 -13.26
C ARG A 323 -2.03 9.13 -11.79
N PHE A 324 -2.94 9.68 -11.00
CA PHE A 324 -2.96 9.55 -9.57
C PHE A 324 -4.35 9.09 -9.13
N LEU A 325 -4.40 7.95 -8.47
CA LEU A 325 -5.63 7.33 -7.99
C LEU A 325 -5.40 6.86 -6.56
N MET A 326 -6.32 7.14 -5.66
CA MET A 326 -6.28 6.65 -4.30
C MET A 326 -7.56 5.88 -3.99
N ALA A 327 -7.44 4.63 -3.55
CA ALA A 327 -8.55 3.76 -3.17
C ALA A 327 -8.47 3.47 -1.67
N SER A 328 -9.61 3.44 -0.98
CA SER A 328 -9.69 3.03 0.43
C SER A 328 -10.70 1.90 0.62
N ASP A 329 -10.59 1.17 1.73
CA ASP A 329 -11.52 0.09 2.12
C ASP A 329 -12.55 0.53 3.18
N VAL A 330 -12.87 1.83 3.23
CA VAL A 330 -13.76 2.43 4.26
C VAL A 330 -15.11 1.72 4.43
N ASP A 331 -15.69 1.21 3.35
CA ASP A 331 -17.00 0.54 3.35
C ASP A 331 -16.87 -1.00 3.36
N GLU A 332 -15.67 -1.58 3.45
CA GLU A 332 -15.46 -3.04 3.37
C GLU A 332 -16.16 -3.76 4.53
N GLU A 333 -16.03 -3.27 5.75
CA GLU A 333 -16.72 -3.84 6.90
C GLU A 333 -18.24 -3.70 6.78
N PHE A 334 -18.72 -2.59 6.20
CA PHE A 334 -20.15 -2.44 5.94
C PHE A 334 -20.64 -3.50 4.94
N VAL A 335 -19.86 -3.77 3.88
CA VAL A 335 -20.17 -4.82 2.92
C VAL A 335 -20.16 -6.19 3.60
N GLU A 336 -19.23 -6.46 4.51
CA GLU A 336 -19.21 -7.71 5.26
C GLU A 336 -20.41 -7.84 6.21
N VAL A 337 -20.81 -6.78 6.92
CA VAL A 337 -22.02 -6.77 7.75
C VAL A 337 -23.27 -6.98 6.89
N LEU A 338 -23.38 -6.29 5.75
CA LEU A 338 -24.49 -6.44 4.82
C LEU A 338 -24.55 -7.86 4.23
N ALA A 339 -23.41 -8.45 3.89
CA ALA A 339 -23.32 -9.82 3.41
C ALA A 339 -23.70 -10.83 4.49
N GLN A 340 -23.29 -10.62 5.73
CA GLN A 340 -23.71 -11.44 6.88
C GLN A 340 -25.21 -11.33 7.15
N ASP A 341 -25.79 -10.14 7.01
CA ASP A 341 -27.23 -9.91 7.14
C ASP A 341 -28.00 -10.63 6.03
N LEU A 342 -27.55 -10.53 4.78
CA LEU A 342 -28.08 -11.28 3.64
C LEU A 342 -28.06 -12.80 3.92
N GLU A 343 -26.94 -13.33 4.39
CA GLU A 343 -26.78 -14.75 4.74
C GLU A 343 -27.65 -15.16 5.95
N SER A 344 -27.82 -14.26 6.92
CA SER A 344 -28.66 -14.46 8.11
C SER A 344 -30.14 -14.49 7.74
N VAL A 345 -30.60 -13.59 6.87
CA VAL A 345 -31.96 -13.58 6.36
C VAL A 345 -32.20 -14.79 5.45
N ALA A 346 -31.24 -15.15 4.58
CA ALA A 346 -31.34 -16.34 3.73
C ALA A 346 -31.56 -17.63 4.53
N ARG A 347 -30.78 -17.84 5.61
CA ARG A 347 -30.90 -19.01 6.49
C ARG A 347 -32.22 -19.05 7.26
N ARG A 348 -32.83 -17.89 7.51
CA ARG A 348 -34.10 -17.76 8.22
C ARG A 348 -35.29 -17.62 7.26
N ALA A 349 -35.07 -17.61 5.95
CA ALA A 349 -36.09 -17.26 4.96
C ALA A 349 -37.33 -18.17 5.03
N GLU A 350 -37.16 -19.47 5.24
CA GLU A 350 -38.29 -20.41 5.39
C GLU A 350 -39.13 -20.09 6.64
N ARG A 351 -38.49 -19.87 7.80
CA ARG A 351 -39.19 -19.54 9.06
C ARG A 351 -39.79 -18.13 9.06
N LEU A 352 -39.14 -17.20 8.37
CA LEU A 352 -39.61 -15.83 8.19
C LEU A 352 -40.70 -15.74 7.10
N GLY A 353 -40.81 -16.73 6.22
CA GLY A 353 -41.87 -16.85 5.21
C GLY A 353 -43.26 -16.91 5.85
N ASP A 354 -43.37 -17.61 6.99
CA ASP A 354 -44.59 -17.64 7.81
C ASP A 354 -44.96 -16.26 8.38
N HIS A 355 -43.97 -15.36 8.49
CA HIS A 355 -44.10 -13.99 9.00
C HIS A 355 -43.77 -12.97 7.90
N HIS A 356 -44.52 -13.01 6.80
CA HIS A 356 -44.27 -12.22 5.58
C HIS A 356 -43.95 -10.74 5.80
N LYS A 357 -44.60 -10.08 6.76
CA LYS A 357 -44.35 -8.65 7.07
C LYS A 357 -42.96 -8.42 7.67
N LEU A 358 -42.48 -9.34 8.51
CA LEU A 358 -41.12 -9.27 9.07
C LEU A 358 -40.07 -9.50 7.98
N LEU A 359 -40.29 -10.50 7.12
CA LEU A 359 -39.40 -10.75 5.98
C LEU A 359 -39.32 -9.54 5.05
N GLU A 360 -40.46 -8.90 4.75
CA GLU A 360 -40.47 -7.69 3.93
C GLU A 360 -39.69 -6.54 4.60
N LEU A 361 -39.87 -6.31 5.91
CA LEU A 361 -39.14 -5.25 6.62
C LEU A 361 -37.61 -5.48 6.60
N GLU A 362 -37.16 -6.71 6.84
CA GLU A 362 -35.75 -7.08 6.74
C GLU A 362 -35.20 -6.87 5.31
N MET A 363 -35.96 -7.30 4.30
CA MET A 363 -35.62 -7.11 2.89
C MET A 363 -35.55 -5.63 2.50
N GLN A 364 -36.46 -4.79 2.99
CA GLN A 364 -36.44 -3.34 2.76
C GLN A 364 -35.23 -2.68 3.45
N GLY A 365 -34.86 -3.13 4.64
CA GLY A 365 -33.65 -2.66 5.33
C GLY A 365 -32.36 -3.04 4.59
N ILE A 366 -32.30 -4.25 4.02
CA ILE A 366 -31.20 -4.70 3.15
C ILE A 366 -31.17 -3.88 1.85
N ALA A 367 -32.33 -3.69 1.21
CA ALA A 367 -32.45 -2.93 -0.03
C ALA A 367 -32.03 -1.47 0.11
N SER A 368 -32.45 -0.80 1.19
CA SER A 368 -32.03 0.57 1.48
C SER A 368 -30.51 0.68 1.58
N ARG A 369 -29.87 -0.27 2.27
CA ARG A 369 -28.42 -0.33 2.45
C ARG A 369 -27.67 -0.63 1.15
N LEU A 370 -28.20 -1.55 0.34
CA LEU A 370 -27.67 -1.86 -0.99
C LEU A 370 -27.78 -0.67 -1.95
N ALA A 371 -28.91 0.06 -1.93
CA ALA A 371 -29.12 1.25 -2.75
C ALA A 371 -28.17 2.39 -2.38
N GLU A 372 -27.91 2.60 -1.08
CA GLU A 372 -26.94 3.59 -0.60
C GLU A 372 -25.51 3.25 -1.05
N LEU A 373 -25.10 1.97 -0.97
CA LEU A 373 -23.80 1.52 -1.47
C LEU A 373 -23.64 1.76 -2.98
N GLY A 374 -24.67 1.40 -3.76
CA GLY A 374 -24.70 1.66 -5.20
C GLY A 374 -24.59 3.14 -5.54
N ARG A 375 -25.31 4.00 -4.79
CA ARG A 375 -25.25 5.46 -4.94
C ARG A 375 -23.85 6.02 -4.70
N ARG A 376 -23.15 5.57 -3.66
CA ARG A 376 -21.77 6.00 -3.38
C ARG A 376 -20.82 5.66 -4.52
N ARG A 377 -20.86 4.41 -4.98
CA ARG A 377 -19.99 3.96 -6.08
C ARG A 377 -20.28 4.64 -7.41
N LEU A 378 -21.53 5.07 -7.63
CA LEU A 378 -21.87 5.90 -8.78
C LEU A 378 -21.26 7.30 -8.69
N VAL A 379 -21.26 7.91 -7.50
CA VAL A 379 -20.58 9.21 -7.29
C VAL A 379 -19.07 9.07 -7.49
N ASP A 380 -18.47 7.97 -7.02
CA ASP A 380 -17.05 7.67 -7.23
C ASP A 380 -16.74 7.50 -8.72
N LEU A 381 -17.56 6.75 -9.47
CA LEU A 381 -17.41 6.58 -10.91
C LEU A 381 -17.53 7.92 -11.65
N ALA A 382 -18.56 8.72 -11.35
CA ALA A 382 -18.76 10.01 -11.99
C ALA A 382 -17.59 10.97 -11.73
N SER A 383 -17.05 10.96 -10.50
CA SER A 383 -15.87 11.73 -10.12
C SER A 383 -14.64 11.26 -10.90
N TYR A 384 -14.46 9.96 -11.06
CA TYR A 384 -13.38 9.37 -11.84
C TYR A 384 -13.48 9.73 -13.33
N GLU A 385 -14.67 9.70 -13.92
CA GLU A 385 -14.89 10.08 -15.31
C GLU A 385 -14.64 11.58 -15.55
N ALA A 386 -15.05 12.43 -14.61
CA ALA A 386 -14.75 13.85 -14.64
C ALA A 386 -13.24 14.12 -14.55
N TYR A 387 -12.51 13.36 -13.73
CA TYR A 387 -11.05 13.39 -13.67
C TYR A 387 -10.41 13.00 -15.00
N LEU A 388 -10.82 11.88 -15.61
CA LEU A 388 -10.29 11.47 -16.91
C LEU A 388 -10.52 12.50 -18.01
N ALA A 389 -11.65 13.20 -17.99
CA ALA A 389 -11.96 14.26 -18.96
C ALA A 389 -11.07 15.51 -18.81
N ARG A 390 -10.46 15.73 -17.63
CA ARG A 390 -9.54 16.84 -17.37
C ARG A 390 -8.09 16.53 -17.70
N LEU A 391 -7.74 15.26 -17.90
CA LEU A 391 -6.36 14.90 -18.21
C LEU A 391 -5.94 15.46 -19.57
N PRO A 392 -4.71 16.01 -19.70
CA PRO A 392 -4.22 16.59 -20.95
C PRO A 392 -3.97 15.54 -22.06
N ILE A 393 -4.09 14.26 -21.73
CA ILE A 393 -3.91 13.15 -22.66
C ILE A 393 -5.27 12.80 -23.26
N PRO A 394 -5.40 12.68 -24.59
CA PRO A 394 -6.59 12.11 -25.20
C PRO A 394 -6.70 10.65 -24.77
N VAL A 395 -7.36 10.43 -23.64
CA VAL A 395 -7.94 9.13 -23.31
C VAL A 395 -8.89 8.88 -24.46
N GLY A 396 -8.61 7.84 -25.27
CA GLY A 396 -9.44 7.54 -26.42
C GLY A 396 -10.89 7.51 -25.97
N PRO A 397 -11.86 7.92 -26.80
CA PRO A 397 -13.26 7.70 -26.50
C PRO A 397 -13.46 6.18 -26.50
N GLY A 398 -13.12 5.53 -25.38
CA GLY A 398 -13.79 4.34 -24.97
C GLY A 398 -15.21 4.82 -24.82
N SER A 399 -15.99 4.69 -25.89
CA SER A 399 -17.42 4.87 -25.88
C SER A 399 -17.90 3.91 -24.80
N VAL A 400 -17.96 4.37 -23.56
CA VAL A 400 -18.72 3.70 -22.53
C VAL A 400 -20.11 3.74 -23.12
N PRO A 401 -20.65 2.61 -23.61
CA PRO A 401 -21.99 2.64 -24.11
C PRO A 401 -22.87 3.15 -22.98
N PRO A 402 -23.92 3.93 -23.28
CA PRO A 402 -24.83 4.37 -22.24
C PRO A 402 -25.26 3.15 -21.41
N PRO A 403 -25.26 3.26 -20.07
CA PRO A 403 -25.53 2.12 -19.21
C PRO A 403 -26.85 1.48 -19.64
N PRO A 404 -26.90 0.13 -19.74
CA PRO A 404 -28.09 -0.56 -20.20
C PRO A 404 -29.26 -0.16 -19.29
N ARG A 405 -30.36 0.29 -19.88
CA ARG A 405 -31.60 0.58 -19.14
C ARG A 405 -32.25 -0.74 -18.75
N LEU A 406 -31.88 -1.27 -17.59
CA LEU A 406 -32.45 -2.49 -17.05
C LEU A 406 -33.84 -2.21 -16.47
N THR A 407 -34.80 -3.09 -16.77
CA THR A 407 -36.11 -3.13 -16.10
C THR A 407 -35.98 -3.66 -14.67
N ALA A 408 -36.96 -3.43 -13.80
CA ALA A 408 -36.93 -3.91 -12.41
C ALA A 408 -36.74 -5.44 -12.34
N ASP A 409 -37.44 -6.19 -13.20
CA ASP A 409 -37.34 -7.66 -13.27
C ASP A 409 -35.95 -8.13 -13.72
N GLN A 410 -35.34 -7.42 -14.68
CA GLN A 410 -33.97 -7.72 -15.12
C GLN A 410 -32.94 -7.44 -14.02
N VAL A 411 -33.12 -6.36 -13.24
CA VAL A 411 -32.28 -6.05 -12.09
C VAL A 411 -32.40 -7.13 -11.03
N ILE A 412 -33.62 -7.55 -10.71
CA ILE A 412 -33.87 -8.64 -9.76
C ILE A 412 -33.21 -9.93 -10.24
N ALA A 413 -33.39 -10.30 -11.50
CA ALA A 413 -32.79 -11.51 -12.06
C ALA A 413 -31.26 -11.46 -12.02
N ALA A 414 -30.65 -10.32 -12.35
CA ALA A 414 -29.21 -10.13 -12.30
C ALA A 414 -28.66 -10.23 -10.85
N LEU A 415 -29.30 -9.54 -9.90
CA LEU A 415 -28.94 -9.61 -8.48
C LEU A 415 -29.09 -11.04 -7.94
N SER A 416 -30.19 -11.73 -8.27
CA SER A 416 -30.42 -13.13 -7.88
C SER A 416 -29.36 -14.09 -8.43
N ALA A 417 -28.75 -13.78 -9.58
CA ALA A 417 -27.61 -14.51 -10.14
C ALA A 417 -26.26 -14.14 -9.49
N GLY A 418 -26.24 -13.15 -8.60
CA GLY A 418 -25.04 -12.64 -7.95
C GLY A 418 -24.29 -11.57 -8.75
N ASP A 419 -24.89 -11.04 -9.82
CA ASP A 419 -24.31 -9.90 -10.55
C ASP A 419 -24.53 -8.61 -9.76
N CYS A 420 -23.48 -8.22 -9.02
CA CYS A 420 -23.40 -6.95 -8.30
C CYS A 420 -22.51 -5.93 -9.03
N SER A 421 -22.49 -5.97 -10.37
CA SER A 421 -21.84 -4.94 -11.16
C SER A 421 -22.45 -3.56 -10.92
N LEU A 422 -21.66 -2.51 -11.14
CA LEU A 422 -22.08 -1.16 -10.84
C LEU A 422 -23.31 -0.73 -11.68
N ASP A 423 -23.44 -1.22 -12.92
CA ASP A 423 -24.61 -0.97 -13.77
C ASP A 423 -25.90 -1.55 -13.16
N VAL A 424 -25.83 -2.76 -12.61
CA VAL A 424 -26.97 -3.41 -11.94
C VAL A 424 -27.32 -2.69 -10.65
N LEU A 425 -26.33 -2.33 -9.83
CA LEU A 425 -26.54 -1.57 -8.59
C LEU A 425 -27.10 -0.17 -8.86
N ALA A 426 -26.67 0.47 -9.95
CA ALA A 426 -27.19 1.76 -10.39
C ALA A 426 -28.67 1.67 -10.78
N ALA A 427 -29.02 0.68 -11.59
CA ALA A 427 -30.40 0.43 -11.98
C ALA A 427 -31.27 0.06 -10.77
N PHE A 428 -30.74 -0.73 -9.83
CA PHE A 428 -31.40 -1.04 -8.57
C PHE A 428 -31.69 0.22 -7.76
N CYS A 429 -30.70 1.09 -7.55
CA CYS A 429 -30.87 2.34 -6.84
C CYS A 429 -31.95 3.22 -7.49
N ALA A 430 -31.99 3.30 -8.82
CA ALA A 430 -32.98 4.08 -9.56
C ALA A 430 -34.41 3.53 -9.38
N HIS A 431 -34.61 2.21 -9.49
CA HIS A 431 -35.93 1.60 -9.29
C HIS A 431 -36.37 1.63 -7.82
N TYR A 432 -35.43 1.48 -6.88
CA TYR A 432 -35.70 1.60 -5.45
C TYR A 432 -36.13 3.02 -5.07
N ALA A 433 -35.42 4.05 -5.56
CA ALA A 433 -35.78 5.45 -5.33
C ALA A 433 -37.11 5.85 -6.00
N ALA A 434 -37.46 5.20 -7.12
CA ALA A 434 -38.74 5.36 -7.80
C ALA A 434 -39.88 4.52 -7.19
N ASP A 435 -39.63 3.88 -6.04
CA ASP A 435 -40.61 3.10 -5.28
C ASP A 435 -41.20 1.90 -6.06
N ARG A 436 -40.44 1.39 -7.04
CA ARG A 436 -40.83 0.22 -7.85
C ARG A 436 -40.47 -1.11 -7.21
N MET A 437 -39.92 -1.07 -5.99
CA MET A 437 -39.35 -2.21 -5.26
C MET A 437 -40.01 -2.38 -3.87
N GLN A 438 -41.31 -2.12 -3.74
CA GLN A 438 -42.05 -2.17 -2.47
C GLN A 438 -42.34 -3.59 -1.93
N HIS A 439 -42.18 -4.62 -2.75
CA HIS A 439 -42.57 -6.01 -2.42
C HIS A 439 -41.44 -7.01 -2.73
N LEU A 440 -40.30 -6.81 -2.10
CA LEU A 440 -39.08 -7.59 -2.35
C LEU A 440 -39.18 -9.03 -1.85
N ALA A 441 -39.97 -9.29 -0.80
CA ALA A 441 -40.21 -10.65 -0.34
C ALA A 441 -41.00 -11.48 -1.37
N ARG A 442 -41.75 -10.82 -2.28
CA ARG A 442 -42.53 -11.48 -3.35
C ARG A 442 -41.79 -11.55 -4.69
N SER A 443 -40.69 -10.82 -4.84
CA SER A 443 -40.00 -10.65 -6.13
C SER A 443 -39.01 -11.77 -6.45
N GLY A 444 -38.94 -12.84 -5.65
CA GLY A 444 -37.99 -13.94 -5.85
C GLY A 444 -36.54 -13.64 -5.43
N LEU A 445 -36.29 -12.52 -4.73
CA LEU A 445 -34.98 -12.19 -4.15
C LEU A 445 -34.69 -12.92 -2.83
N ALA A 446 -35.67 -13.61 -2.25
CA ALA A 446 -35.50 -14.34 -1.00
C ALA A 446 -34.71 -15.65 -1.16
N GLY A 447 -34.18 -16.17 -0.05
CA GLY A 447 -33.53 -17.48 -0.01
C GLY A 447 -32.18 -17.50 -0.75
N PRO A 448 -31.94 -18.41 -1.71
CA PRO A 448 -30.63 -18.57 -2.37
C PRO A 448 -30.12 -17.32 -3.09
N ALA A 449 -31.01 -16.47 -3.58
CA ALA A 449 -30.65 -15.21 -4.23
C ALA A 449 -29.87 -14.28 -3.29
N LEU A 450 -30.23 -14.22 -1.99
CA LEU A 450 -29.50 -13.41 -1.01
C LEU A 450 -28.07 -13.90 -0.80
N LEU A 451 -27.83 -15.21 -0.86
CA LEU A 451 -26.48 -15.79 -0.77
C LEU A 451 -25.65 -15.41 -2.00
N ASN A 452 -26.26 -15.44 -3.18
CA ASN A 452 -25.60 -15.03 -4.42
C ASN A 452 -25.27 -13.54 -4.40
N ILE A 453 -26.16 -12.68 -3.88
CA ILE A 453 -25.90 -11.24 -3.70
C ILE A 453 -24.74 -11.03 -2.72
N ALA A 454 -24.73 -11.73 -1.57
CA ALA A 454 -23.64 -11.64 -0.61
C ALA A 454 -22.28 -12.02 -1.23
N ALA A 455 -22.24 -13.09 -2.02
CA ALA A 455 -21.04 -13.49 -2.76
C ALA A 455 -20.67 -12.47 -3.85
N GLY A 456 -21.66 -11.93 -4.56
CA GLY A 456 -21.50 -10.93 -5.62
C GLY A 456 -20.90 -9.62 -5.11
N LEU A 457 -21.38 -9.11 -3.96
CA LEU A 457 -20.87 -7.89 -3.35
C LEU A 457 -19.38 -8.00 -3.00
N ARG A 458 -18.98 -9.12 -2.37
CA ARG A 458 -17.57 -9.41 -2.07
C ARG A 458 -16.74 -9.55 -3.35
N ALA A 459 -17.27 -10.24 -4.35
CA ALA A 459 -16.57 -10.49 -5.62
C ALA A 459 -16.33 -9.20 -6.42
N ALA A 460 -17.30 -8.27 -6.41
CA ALA A 460 -17.24 -6.97 -7.08
C ALA A 460 -16.36 -5.93 -6.36
N GLN A 461 -15.96 -6.20 -5.10
CA GLN A 461 -15.15 -5.30 -4.26
C GLN A 461 -15.80 -3.93 -4.07
N VAL A 462 -17.12 -3.89 -3.95
CA VAL A 462 -17.87 -2.64 -3.76
C VAL A 462 -17.64 -2.00 -2.38
N GLY A 463 -16.92 -2.67 -1.47
CA GLY A 463 -16.45 -2.07 -0.20
C GLY A 463 -15.33 -1.05 -0.37
N ARG A 464 -14.68 -1.03 -1.55
CA ARG A 464 -13.55 -0.13 -1.84
C ARG A 464 -14.00 1.10 -2.61
N ASP A 465 -13.70 2.28 -2.08
CA ASP A 465 -13.96 3.56 -2.74
C ASP A 465 -12.78 3.98 -3.62
N VAL A 466 -12.99 5.06 -4.38
CA VAL A 466 -11.96 5.65 -5.24
C VAL A 466 -12.03 7.16 -5.18
N THR A 467 -10.88 7.77 -4.94
CA THR A 467 -10.64 9.21 -5.00
C THR A 467 -9.55 9.48 -6.04
N THR A 468 -9.66 10.60 -6.73
CA THR A 468 -8.76 10.98 -7.84
C THR A 468 -7.98 12.24 -7.49
N ASP A 469 -7.05 12.59 -8.37
CA ASP A 469 -6.33 13.85 -8.29
C ASP A 469 -7.30 15.04 -8.38
N ASN A 470 -7.29 15.86 -7.33
CA ASN A 470 -8.10 17.06 -7.24
C ASN A 470 -7.33 18.31 -7.71
N ASP A 471 -6.01 18.24 -7.80
CA ASP A 471 -5.11 19.33 -8.20
C ASP A 471 -3.96 18.76 -9.05
N PRO A 472 -4.22 18.42 -10.33
CA PRO A 472 -3.22 17.84 -11.20
C PRO A 472 -2.13 18.87 -11.51
N ARG A 473 -0.93 18.62 -11.00
CA ARG A 473 0.28 19.42 -11.28
C ARG A 473 1.19 18.63 -12.21
N GLU A 474 2.04 19.33 -12.96
CA GLU A 474 2.98 18.64 -13.86
C GLU A 474 3.92 17.70 -13.08
N HIS A 475 4.43 18.14 -11.92
CA HIS A 475 5.41 17.40 -11.11
C HIS A 475 4.86 16.94 -9.75
N GLY A 476 3.53 16.88 -9.61
CA GLY A 476 2.92 16.45 -8.37
C GLY A 476 1.45 16.12 -8.53
N ALA A 477 0.89 15.47 -7.52
CA ALA A 477 -0.51 15.11 -7.51
C ALA A 477 -1.07 15.23 -6.09
N HIS A 478 -2.37 15.47 -5.98
CA HIS A 478 -3.03 15.61 -4.69
C HIS A 478 -4.38 14.90 -4.69
N ALA A 479 -4.51 13.85 -3.88
CA ALA A 479 -5.79 13.24 -3.58
C ALA A 479 -6.20 13.57 -2.16
N HIS A 480 -7.50 13.70 -1.99
CA HIS A 480 -8.07 14.04 -0.71
C HIS A 480 -9.30 13.17 -0.49
N TRP A 481 -9.22 12.41 0.58
CA TRP A 481 -10.27 11.52 1.07
C TRP A 481 -10.96 12.17 2.25
N ARG A 482 -12.28 12.05 2.28
CA ARG A 482 -13.09 12.46 3.42
C ARG A 482 -13.88 11.27 3.90
N ARG A 483 -14.00 11.16 5.21
CA ARG A 483 -14.96 10.25 5.82
C ARG A 483 -16.35 10.59 5.28
N PRO A 484 -17.11 9.60 4.78
CA PRO A 484 -18.49 9.81 4.35
C PRO A 484 -19.32 10.43 5.47
N SER A 485 -20.24 11.35 5.12
CA SER A 485 -21.09 12.05 6.08
C SER A 485 -22.04 11.11 6.83
N VAL A 486 -22.47 10.04 6.16
CA VAL A 486 -23.23 8.93 6.76
C VAL A 486 -22.28 7.76 6.95
N GLU A 487 -21.92 7.46 8.20
CA GLU A 487 -21.11 6.30 8.47
C GLU A 487 -21.98 5.04 8.50
N LEU A 488 -21.67 4.09 7.61
CA LEU A 488 -22.45 2.86 7.49
C LEU A 488 -22.05 1.78 8.51
N SER A 489 -20.86 1.92 9.12
CA SER A 489 -20.36 1.05 10.22
C SER A 489 -19.79 1.87 11.38
N PRO A 490 -20.63 2.55 12.18
CA PRO A 490 -20.17 3.44 13.26
C PRO A 490 -19.55 2.72 14.46
N GLN A 491 -19.72 1.40 14.55
CA GLN A 491 -19.18 0.58 15.65
C GLN A 491 -17.76 0.08 15.39
N SER A 492 -17.26 0.27 14.18
CA SER A 492 -15.93 -0.19 13.82
C SER A 492 -14.84 0.69 14.43
N THR A 493 -13.80 0.03 14.89
CA THR A 493 -12.55 0.67 15.31
C THR A 493 -11.37 0.25 14.43
N GLU A 494 -11.62 -0.48 13.32
CA GLU A 494 -10.55 -0.94 12.45
C GLU A 494 -10.02 0.22 11.59
N PRO A 495 -8.70 0.34 11.41
CA PRO A 495 -8.13 1.38 10.57
C PRO A 495 -8.54 1.18 9.10
N VAL A 496 -8.73 2.28 8.39
CA VAL A 496 -9.01 2.30 6.94
C VAL A 496 -7.70 2.16 6.20
N ARG A 497 -7.57 1.14 5.35
CA ARG A 497 -6.41 0.96 4.49
C ARG A 497 -6.59 1.80 3.25
N VAL A 498 -5.52 2.50 2.90
CA VAL A 498 -5.47 3.38 1.73
C VAL A 498 -4.35 2.96 0.80
N PHE A 499 -4.69 2.91 -0.47
CA PHE A 499 -3.84 2.50 -1.57
C PHE A 499 -3.75 3.65 -2.57
N ALA A 500 -2.56 4.18 -2.79
CA ALA A 500 -2.33 5.15 -3.85
C ALA A 500 -1.57 4.50 -5.00
N PHE A 501 -2.13 4.66 -6.20
CA PHE A 501 -1.55 4.28 -7.47
C PHE A 501 -1.04 5.53 -8.18
N MET A 502 0.21 5.45 -8.62
CA MET A 502 0.92 6.53 -9.30
C MET A 502 1.49 6.01 -10.61
N ALA A 503 1.10 6.59 -11.74
CA ALA A 503 1.74 6.36 -13.02
C ALA A 503 2.63 7.54 -13.36
N LEU A 504 3.95 7.33 -13.29
CA LEU A 504 4.95 8.33 -13.62
C LEU A 504 5.41 8.14 -15.05
N ALA A 505 5.61 9.23 -15.78
CA ALA A 505 6.13 9.16 -17.13
C ALA A 505 7.09 10.31 -17.40
N ASP A 506 7.99 10.08 -18.36
CA ASP A 506 8.67 11.18 -19.01
C ASP A 506 7.72 11.79 -20.07
N GLU A 507 7.55 13.09 -19.98
CA GLU A 507 6.80 13.88 -20.97
C GLU A 507 7.70 14.63 -21.94
N ALA A 508 9.01 14.70 -21.70
CA ALA A 508 9.94 15.28 -22.66
C ALA A 508 10.07 14.34 -23.88
N PRO A 509 9.55 14.72 -25.07
CA PRO A 509 9.80 13.96 -26.30
C PRO A 509 11.28 14.02 -26.71
N ALA A 510 12.05 14.94 -26.12
CA ALA A 510 13.40 15.28 -26.53
C ALA A 510 14.37 14.09 -26.49
N LEU A 511 14.31 13.19 -25.49
CA LEU A 511 15.33 12.15 -25.40
C LEU A 511 15.19 11.07 -26.49
N ILE A 512 13.97 10.58 -26.74
CA ILE A 512 13.76 9.60 -27.81
C ILE A 512 14.02 10.21 -29.18
N GLU A 513 13.68 11.48 -29.35
CA GLU A 513 13.95 12.23 -30.58
C GLU A 513 15.45 12.44 -30.78
N ASN A 514 16.20 12.74 -29.72
CA ASN A 514 17.65 12.88 -29.78
C ASN A 514 18.34 11.54 -30.05
N ILE A 515 17.88 10.44 -29.45
CA ILE A 515 18.43 9.10 -29.70
C ILE A 515 18.09 8.63 -31.12
N THR A 516 16.88 8.84 -31.61
CA THR A 516 16.52 8.53 -33.00
C THR A 516 17.35 9.34 -33.99
N ARG A 517 17.52 10.65 -33.77
CA ARG A 517 18.42 11.50 -34.56
C ARG A 517 19.87 11.04 -34.49
N MET A 518 20.36 10.61 -33.32
CA MET A 518 21.70 10.05 -33.16
C MET A 518 21.86 8.77 -33.99
N VAL A 519 20.97 7.80 -33.83
CA VAL A 519 21.03 6.51 -34.56
C VAL A 519 20.93 6.74 -36.06
N ALA A 520 20.04 7.64 -36.51
CA ALA A 520 19.94 8.04 -37.91
C ALA A 520 21.23 8.72 -38.41
N GLY A 521 21.84 9.59 -37.60
CA GLY A 521 23.13 10.22 -37.90
C GLY A 521 24.26 9.21 -38.02
N LEU A 522 24.34 8.22 -37.12
CA LEU A 522 25.31 7.12 -37.22
C LEU A 522 25.09 6.27 -38.47
N ALA A 523 23.84 5.95 -38.81
CA ALA A 523 23.51 5.23 -40.04
C ALA A 523 23.93 6.02 -41.29
N LEU A 524 23.71 7.33 -41.30
CA LEU A 524 24.17 8.24 -42.37
C LEU A 524 25.69 8.28 -42.48
N VAL A 525 26.43 8.29 -41.37
CA VAL A 525 27.90 8.26 -41.38
C VAL A 525 28.42 6.94 -41.94
N VAL A 526 27.87 5.81 -41.51
CA VAL A 526 28.21 4.48 -42.05
C VAL A 526 27.88 4.40 -43.54
N LEU A 527 26.73 4.95 -43.95
CA LEU A 527 26.33 5.02 -45.36
C LEU A 527 27.31 5.89 -46.17
N ALA A 528 27.63 7.10 -45.69
CA ALA A 528 28.52 8.05 -46.36
C ALA A 528 29.93 7.47 -46.53
N ILE A 529 30.48 6.88 -45.46
CA ILE A 529 31.79 6.20 -45.51
C ILE A 529 31.71 5.03 -46.51
N GLY A 530 30.71 4.16 -46.41
CA GLY A 530 30.56 3.04 -47.35
C GLY A 530 30.46 3.48 -48.80
N THR A 531 29.73 4.58 -49.09
CA THR A 531 29.63 5.15 -50.45
C THR A 531 30.94 5.76 -50.93
N LEU A 532 31.68 6.44 -50.04
CA LEU A 532 32.96 7.06 -50.37
C LEU A 532 34.02 6.00 -50.66
N LEU A 533 34.06 4.93 -49.86
CA LEU A 533 35.00 3.82 -50.03
C LEU A 533 34.72 2.98 -51.29
N SER A 534 33.45 2.86 -51.70
CA SER A 534 33.06 2.07 -52.88
C SER A 534 32.90 2.87 -54.17
N GLY A 535 33.07 4.20 -54.14
CA GLY A 535 32.93 5.07 -55.30
C GLY A 535 31.50 5.21 -55.83
N GLY A 536 30.48 4.86 -55.04
CA GLY A 536 29.07 4.92 -55.45
C GLY A 536 28.13 4.25 -54.44
N VAL A 537 26.86 4.07 -54.80
CA VAL A 537 25.84 3.43 -53.93
C VAL A 537 25.66 1.92 -54.25
N ALA A 538 26.38 1.43 -55.26
CA ALA A 538 26.29 0.04 -55.73
C ALA A 538 26.68 -0.99 -54.66
N TRP A 539 27.45 -0.60 -53.64
CA TRP A 539 27.82 -1.46 -52.53
C TRP A 539 26.63 -1.90 -51.66
N LEU A 540 25.47 -1.23 -51.73
CA LEU A 540 24.26 -1.67 -51.02
C LEU A 540 23.69 -2.97 -51.61
N TYR A 541 23.92 -3.21 -52.91
CA TYR A 541 23.33 -4.31 -53.66
C TYR A 541 24.37 -5.29 -54.25
N SER A 542 25.64 -4.91 -54.25
CA SER A 542 26.74 -5.70 -54.82
C SER A 542 27.97 -5.67 -53.90
N SER A 543 28.74 -6.75 -53.88
CA SER A 543 30.01 -6.85 -53.16
C SER A 543 31.21 -6.34 -53.99
N ALA A 544 30.94 -5.59 -55.05
CA ALA A 544 31.96 -5.06 -55.94
C ALA A 544 32.55 -3.78 -55.33
N VAL A 545 33.85 -3.81 -55.03
CA VAL A 545 34.61 -2.65 -54.54
C VAL A 545 35.25 -1.94 -55.73
N SER A 546 35.29 -0.62 -55.71
CA SER A 546 36.01 0.16 -56.74
C SER A 546 37.51 -0.17 -56.69
N ALA A 547 38.17 -0.20 -57.85
CA ALA A 547 39.60 -0.46 -57.95
C ALA A 547 40.51 0.62 -57.32
N ASN A 548 39.94 1.69 -56.75
CA ASN A 548 40.64 2.87 -56.26
C ASN A 548 40.73 2.96 -54.73
N PHE A 549 40.47 1.88 -53.99
CA PHE A 549 40.57 1.88 -52.54
C PHE A 549 42.04 1.99 -52.08
N VAL A 550 42.39 3.06 -51.37
CA VAL A 550 43.76 3.30 -50.87
C VAL A 550 43.84 2.91 -49.39
N PRO A 551 44.70 1.94 -48.99
CA PRO A 551 44.85 1.51 -47.59
C PRO A 551 45.18 2.63 -46.59
N ALA A 552 45.81 3.72 -47.06
CA ALA A 552 46.17 4.87 -46.24
C ALA A 552 44.98 5.65 -45.62
N GLN A 553 43.74 5.38 -46.04
CA GLN A 553 42.54 6.03 -45.51
C GLN A 553 41.86 5.25 -44.38
N ALA A 554 42.28 4.01 -44.08
CA ALA A 554 41.67 3.17 -43.06
C ALA A 554 41.78 3.79 -41.65
N ASP A 555 42.93 4.37 -41.31
CA ASP A 555 43.16 5.04 -40.02
C ASP A 555 42.20 6.22 -39.81
N ALA A 556 41.93 7.00 -40.87
CA ALA A 556 40.98 8.10 -40.83
C ALA A 556 39.54 7.61 -40.64
N VAL A 557 39.16 6.51 -41.30
CA VAL A 557 37.84 5.89 -41.15
C VAL A 557 37.65 5.35 -39.73
N VAL A 558 38.63 4.65 -39.18
CA VAL A 558 38.60 4.15 -37.80
C VAL A 558 38.48 5.30 -36.80
N ALA A 559 39.26 6.38 -36.99
CA ALA A 559 39.18 7.56 -36.15
C ALA A 559 37.77 8.20 -36.16
N VAL A 560 37.16 8.34 -37.34
CA VAL A 560 35.79 8.89 -37.48
C VAL A 560 34.75 7.96 -36.81
N LEU A 561 34.86 6.64 -37.03
CA LEU A 561 33.93 5.66 -36.47
C LEU A 561 34.01 5.53 -34.94
N LEU A 562 35.11 5.96 -34.31
CA LEU A 562 35.24 6.01 -32.86
C LEU A 562 34.88 7.38 -32.28
N LEU A 563 35.27 8.47 -32.97
CA LEU A 563 35.09 9.83 -32.47
C LEU A 563 33.64 10.31 -32.57
N VAL A 564 32.95 10.03 -33.69
CA VAL A 564 31.58 10.49 -33.91
C VAL A 564 30.59 9.86 -32.91
N PRO A 565 30.57 8.54 -32.68
CA PRO A 565 29.67 7.96 -31.67
C PRO A 565 30.00 8.45 -30.26
N GLY A 566 31.29 8.61 -29.92
CA GLY A 566 31.71 9.13 -28.62
C GLY A 566 31.21 10.55 -28.36
N LEU A 567 31.32 11.43 -29.36
CA LEU A 567 30.86 12.82 -29.27
C LEU A 567 29.34 12.94 -29.22
N LEU A 568 28.62 12.10 -29.99
CA LEU A 568 27.16 12.05 -29.94
C LEU A 568 26.65 11.49 -28.61
N LEU A 569 27.30 10.45 -28.06
CA LEU A 569 26.93 9.90 -26.75
C LEU A 569 27.20 10.88 -25.62
N ALA A 570 28.31 11.63 -25.67
CA ALA A 570 28.64 12.64 -24.66
C ALA A 570 27.65 13.82 -24.62
N ARG A 571 26.91 14.06 -25.72
CA ARG A 571 25.82 15.06 -25.77
C ARG A 571 24.46 14.52 -25.36
N LEU A 572 24.32 13.21 -25.15
CA LEU A 572 23.12 12.63 -24.59
C LEU A 572 23.22 12.67 -23.07
N ASP A 573 22.43 13.53 -22.43
CA ASP A 573 22.24 13.50 -20.98
C ASP A 573 21.47 12.23 -20.58
N LEU A 574 22.21 11.13 -20.40
CA LEU A 574 21.63 9.84 -20.01
C LEU A 574 21.48 9.79 -18.48
N PRO A 575 20.25 9.63 -17.95
CA PRO A 575 20.02 9.62 -16.51
C PRO A 575 20.65 8.40 -15.82
N SER A 576 21.00 8.58 -14.54
CA SER A 576 21.54 7.52 -13.68
C SER A 576 20.66 6.25 -13.70
N THR A 577 21.26 5.05 -13.72
CA THR A 577 20.52 3.77 -13.70
C THR A 577 19.63 3.58 -12.46
N LYS A 578 19.98 4.26 -11.36
CA LYS A 578 19.29 4.17 -10.08
C LYS A 578 18.10 5.13 -9.97
N SER A 579 17.97 6.10 -10.88
CA SER A 579 16.83 7.02 -10.87
C SER A 579 15.62 6.43 -11.58
N VAL A 580 14.44 6.95 -11.26
CA VAL A 580 13.17 6.64 -11.94
C VAL A 580 13.28 6.93 -13.44
N LEU A 581 13.86 8.08 -13.80
CA LEU A 581 14.11 8.45 -15.20
C LEU A 581 15.05 7.45 -15.91
N GLY A 582 16.05 6.92 -15.19
CA GLY A 582 16.93 5.87 -15.69
C GLY A 582 16.21 4.57 -16.02
N GLN A 583 15.16 4.23 -15.26
CA GLN A 583 14.31 3.06 -15.54
C GLN A 583 13.37 3.32 -16.72
N LEU A 584 12.74 4.50 -16.77
CA LEU A 584 11.91 4.92 -17.90
C LEU A 584 12.69 4.91 -19.22
N HIS A 585 13.99 5.22 -19.17
CA HIS A 585 14.88 5.27 -20.35
C HIS A 585 15.76 4.03 -20.52
N LYS A 586 15.48 2.94 -19.80
CA LYS A 586 16.34 1.75 -19.83
C LYS A 586 16.48 1.15 -21.24
N PHE A 587 15.37 1.03 -21.97
CA PHE A 587 15.37 0.52 -23.34
C PHE A 587 16.09 1.46 -24.30
N GLN A 588 15.83 2.77 -24.20
CA GLN A 588 16.48 3.79 -25.01
C GLN A 588 18.00 3.83 -24.80
N ARG A 589 18.44 3.71 -23.55
CA ARG A 589 19.85 3.59 -23.18
C ARG A 589 20.48 2.33 -23.77
N MET A 590 19.74 1.22 -23.76
CA MET A 590 20.17 -0.02 -24.40
C MET A 590 20.34 0.17 -25.91
N LEU A 591 19.40 0.85 -26.57
CA LEU A 591 19.49 1.15 -28.01
C LEU A 591 20.67 2.08 -28.33
N ALA A 592 20.89 3.12 -27.53
CA ALA A 592 22.03 4.01 -27.67
C ALA A 592 23.36 3.26 -27.49
N ALA A 593 23.47 2.45 -26.44
CA ALA A 593 24.64 1.61 -26.19
C ALA A 593 24.85 0.57 -27.31
N ALA A 594 23.77 -0.04 -27.82
CA ALA A 594 23.82 -0.98 -28.93
C ALA A 594 24.30 -0.31 -30.23
N SER A 595 23.83 0.90 -30.54
CA SER A 595 24.28 1.63 -31.74
C SER A 595 25.77 1.96 -31.68
N VAL A 596 26.28 2.36 -30.50
CA VAL A 596 27.70 2.63 -30.30
C VAL A 596 28.50 1.33 -30.38
N ALA A 597 28.02 0.23 -29.80
CA ALA A 597 28.68 -1.07 -29.90
C ALA A 597 28.80 -1.55 -31.35
N VAL A 598 27.76 -1.36 -32.18
CA VAL A 598 27.78 -1.69 -33.61
C VAL A 598 28.83 -0.87 -34.35
N THR A 599 28.91 0.45 -34.11
CA THR A 599 29.91 1.32 -34.77
C THR A 599 31.33 1.02 -34.31
N THR A 600 31.53 0.72 -33.02
CA THR A 600 32.85 0.35 -32.48
C THR A 600 33.30 -1.02 -33.01
N ALA A 601 32.39 -2.00 -33.09
CA ALA A 601 32.68 -3.29 -33.70
C ALA A 601 33.05 -3.15 -35.19
N LEU A 602 32.36 -2.27 -35.92
CA LEU A 602 32.71 -1.94 -37.30
C LEU A 602 34.11 -1.30 -37.39
N ALA A 603 34.45 -0.36 -36.49
CA ALA A 603 35.77 0.27 -36.45
C ALA A 603 36.89 -0.76 -36.22
N ILE A 604 36.68 -1.68 -35.27
CA ILE A 604 37.62 -2.78 -34.99
C ILE A 604 37.78 -3.67 -36.22
N ALA A 605 36.67 -4.02 -36.89
CA ALA A 605 36.71 -4.90 -38.05
C ALA A 605 37.39 -4.23 -39.27
N VAL A 606 37.18 -2.92 -39.48
CA VAL A 606 37.89 -2.15 -40.52
C VAL A 606 39.39 -2.10 -40.24
N GLY A 607 39.81 -2.05 -38.98
CA GLY A 607 41.23 -2.08 -38.60
C GLY A 607 41.91 -3.45 -38.72
N THR A 608 41.15 -4.55 -38.81
CA THR A 608 41.71 -5.92 -38.83
C THR A 608 41.60 -6.63 -40.18
N VAL A 609 40.63 -6.27 -41.02
CA VAL A 609 40.34 -6.97 -42.28
C VAL A 609 41.17 -6.42 -43.43
N GLN A 610 41.89 -7.32 -44.14
CA GLN A 610 42.70 -7.00 -45.32
C GLN A 610 41.98 -7.25 -46.67
N SER A 611 40.74 -7.76 -46.63
CA SER A 611 39.97 -8.16 -47.82
C SER A 611 38.83 -7.20 -48.14
N ASP A 612 38.85 -6.63 -49.35
CA ASP A 612 37.87 -5.65 -49.85
C ASP A 612 36.41 -6.18 -49.85
N ARG A 613 36.23 -7.47 -50.16
CA ARG A 613 34.91 -8.13 -50.16
C ARG A 613 34.34 -8.34 -48.76
N GLU A 614 35.21 -8.55 -47.79
CA GLU A 614 34.79 -8.72 -46.39
C GLU A 614 34.47 -7.36 -45.76
N MET A 615 35.23 -6.33 -46.11
CA MET A 615 34.99 -4.96 -45.66
C MET A 615 33.60 -4.46 -46.09
N THR A 616 33.23 -4.61 -47.37
CA THR A 616 31.89 -4.20 -47.85
C THR A 616 30.75 -4.94 -47.17
N ARG A 617 30.89 -6.24 -46.90
CA ARG A 617 29.90 -7.02 -46.14
C ARG A 617 29.75 -6.52 -44.70
N LEU A 618 30.84 -6.14 -44.05
CA LEU A 618 30.80 -5.60 -42.68
C LEU A 618 30.05 -4.26 -42.62
N PHE A 619 30.26 -3.37 -43.59
CA PHE A 619 29.48 -2.13 -43.72
C PHE A 619 27.99 -2.41 -43.96
N GLN A 620 27.65 -3.41 -44.79
CA GLN A 620 26.25 -3.81 -45.02
C GLN A 620 25.59 -4.34 -43.73
N VAL A 621 26.29 -5.21 -43.00
CA VAL A 621 25.80 -5.78 -41.73
C VAL A 621 25.62 -4.70 -40.68
N ALA A 622 26.59 -3.79 -40.53
CA ALA A 622 26.49 -2.68 -39.59
C ALA A 622 25.35 -1.72 -39.94
N LEU A 623 25.18 -1.38 -41.23
CA LEU A 623 24.06 -0.55 -41.69
C LEU A 623 22.71 -1.23 -41.44
N ALA A 624 22.59 -2.52 -41.76
CA ALA A 624 21.38 -3.30 -41.49
C ALA A 624 21.05 -3.32 -39.98
N ALA A 625 22.05 -3.53 -39.12
CA ALA A 625 21.88 -3.49 -37.67
C ALA A 625 21.40 -2.12 -37.18
N LEU A 626 21.98 -1.02 -37.68
CA LEU A 626 21.54 0.34 -37.34
C LEU A 626 20.12 0.65 -37.83
N ILE A 627 19.73 0.17 -39.01
CA ILE A 627 18.35 0.28 -39.51
C ILE A 627 17.38 -0.48 -38.61
N VAL A 628 17.72 -1.70 -38.16
CA VAL A 628 16.91 -2.46 -37.21
C VAL A 628 16.75 -1.69 -35.88
N ILE A 629 17.82 -1.10 -35.35
CA ILE A 629 17.76 -0.25 -34.15
C ILE A 629 16.84 0.96 -34.40
N LEU A 630 16.92 1.61 -35.57
CA LEU A 630 16.06 2.74 -35.92
C LEU A 630 14.58 2.34 -35.99
N VAL A 631 14.27 1.18 -36.59
CA VAL A 631 12.91 0.62 -36.63
C VAL A 631 12.41 0.33 -35.21
N CYS A 632 13.26 -0.21 -34.33
CA CYS A 632 12.91 -0.40 -32.92
C CYS A 632 12.57 0.93 -32.23
N CYS A 633 13.33 2.01 -32.48
CA CYS A 633 13.01 3.33 -31.96
C CYS A 633 11.65 3.86 -32.47
N LEU A 634 11.34 3.67 -33.76
CA LEU A 634 10.07 4.10 -34.36
C LEU A 634 8.87 3.29 -33.81
N CYS A 635 9.04 1.97 -33.67
CA CYS A 635 8.07 1.11 -32.99
C CYS A 635 7.86 1.56 -31.54
N GLU A 636 8.92 1.99 -30.86
CA GLU A 636 8.83 2.56 -29.52
C GLU A 636 8.02 3.87 -29.52
N PHE A 637 8.26 4.75 -30.48
CA PHE A 637 7.48 6.00 -30.60
C PHE A 637 5.99 5.72 -30.85
N TYR A 638 5.67 4.83 -31.80
CA TYR A 638 4.30 4.53 -32.17
C TYR A 638 3.51 3.86 -31.05
N ALA A 639 4.10 2.87 -30.39
CA ALA A 639 3.39 2.20 -29.32
C ALA A 639 3.29 3.10 -28.05
N ARG A 640 4.17 4.11 -27.84
CA ARG A 640 4.00 5.14 -26.78
C ARG A 640 2.71 5.90 -27.02
N ARG A 641 2.43 6.26 -28.28
CA ARG A 641 1.22 6.97 -28.69
C ARG A 641 -0.05 6.16 -28.43
N ILE A 642 -0.04 4.86 -28.73
CA ILE A 642 -1.22 3.99 -28.52
C ILE A 642 -1.49 3.74 -27.04
N HIS A 643 -0.47 3.50 -26.21
CA HIS A 643 -0.68 3.15 -24.80
C HIS A 643 -1.08 4.33 -23.91
N ARG A 644 -0.82 5.57 -24.34
CA ARG A 644 -1.31 6.78 -23.67
C ARG A 644 -2.84 6.81 -23.53
N SER A 645 -3.59 6.07 -24.36
CA SER A 645 -5.06 6.13 -24.38
C SER A 645 -5.77 5.24 -23.34
N SER A 646 -5.06 4.53 -22.46
CA SER A 646 -5.71 3.67 -21.44
C SER A 646 -6.48 4.52 -20.42
N SER A 647 -7.72 4.13 -20.15
CA SER A 647 -8.62 4.87 -19.24
C SER A 647 -8.61 4.38 -17.80
N VAL A 648 -8.07 3.19 -17.50
CA VAL A 648 -7.99 2.65 -16.13
C VAL A 648 -6.57 2.17 -15.83
N PRO A 649 -6.03 2.45 -14.63
CA PRO A 649 -4.79 1.86 -14.16
C PRO A 649 -4.83 0.33 -14.15
N ARG A 650 -3.76 -0.30 -14.61
CA ARG A 650 -3.64 -1.77 -14.64
C ARG A 650 -3.06 -2.30 -13.33
N SER A 651 -3.68 -2.05 -12.18
CA SER A 651 -3.24 -2.58 -10.88
C SER A 651 -4.28 -3.55 -10.29
N THR A 652 -3.80 -4.56 -9.55
CA THR A 652 -4.66 -5.47 -8.78
C THR A 652 -5.35 -4.77 -7.61
N ARG A 653 -4.81 -3.64 -7.14
CA ARG A 653 -5.34 -2.83 -6.05
C ARG A 653 -6.48 -1.92 -6.48
N VAL A 654 -6.63 -1.65 -7.78
CA VAL A 654 -7.79 -0.94 -8.32
C VAL A 654 -9.04 -1.81 -8.13
N PRO A 655 -10.11 -1.28 -7.52
CA PRO A 655 -11.34 -2.02 -7.29
C PRO A 655 -11.89 -2.65 -8.57
N ARG A 656 -12.39 -3.88 -8.47
CA ARG A 656 -12.95 -4.61 -9.62
C ARG A 656 -14.12 -3.87 -10.25
N TRP A 657 -15.05 -3.34 -9.46
CA TRP A 657 -16.19 -2.58 -9.96
C TRP A 657 -15.79 -1.46 -10.94
N LEU A 658 -14.67 -0.75 -10.69
CA LEU A 658 -14.19 0.32 -11.56
C LEU A 658 -13.59 -0.22 -12.87
N ARG A 659 -12.85 -1.33 -12.77
CA ARG A 659 -12.27 -2.02 -13.95
C ARG A 659 -13.36 -2.58 -14.85
N ASP A 660 -14.39 -3.16 -14.26
CA ASP A 660 -15.52 -3.78 -14.95
C ASP A 660 -16.40 -2.72 -15.62
N ALA A 661 -16.71 -1.61 -14.92
CA ALA A 661 -17.47 -0.49 -15.47
C ALA A 661 -16.82 0.11 -16.73
N ARG A 662 -15.48 0.18 -16.77
CA ARG A 662 -14.72 0.68 -17.92
C ARG A 662 -14.30 -0.42 -18.91
N ARG A 663 -14.77 -1.66 -18.71
CA ARG A 663 -14.46 -2.85 -19.53
C ARG A 663 -12.97 -2.99 -19.81
N ALA A 664 -12.15 -2.74 -18.80
CA ALA A 664 -10.70 -2.90 -18.89
C ALA A 664 -10.36 -4.39 -18.96
N GLY A 665 -10.53 -5.02 -20.12
CA GLY A 665 -10.27 -6.46 -20.36
C GLY A 665 -8.78 -6.85 -20.35
N GLN A 666 -7.92 -6.00 -19.80
CA GLN A 666 -6.47 -6.20 -19.80
C GLN A 666 -6.02 -6.74 -18.44
N ARG A 667 -5.11 -7.73 -18.48
CA ARG A 667 -4.54 -8.32 -17.28
C ARG A 667 -3.91 -7.23 -16.39
N PRO A 668 -4.10 -7.30 -15.06
CA PRO A 668 -3.41 -6.41 -14.14
C PRO A 668 -1.90 -6.58 -14.33
N VAL A 669 -1.19 -5.46 -14.23
CA VAL A 669 0.27 -5.37 -14.32
C VAL A 669 0.80 -5.24 -12.90
N GLU A 670 1.86 -5.98 -12.59
CA GLU A 670 2.58 -5.79 -11.32
C GLU A 670 3.27 -4.43 -11.32
N PRO A 671 3.16 -3.66 -10.21
CA PRO A 671 3.83 -2.37 -10.07
C PRO A 671 5.34 -2.53 -10.22
N ASP A 672 6.01 -1.46 -10.65
CA ASP A 672 7.47 -1.48 -10.76
C ASP A 672 8.12 -1.35 -9.38
N ASP A 673 7.53 -0.55 -8.48
CA ASP A 673 7.91 -0.45 -7.08
C ASP A 673 6.68 -0.33 -6.16
N PHE A 674 6.80 -0.88 -4.95
CA PHE A 674 5.75 -0.89 -3.92
C PHE A 674 6.34 -0.40 -2.59
N PHE A 675 5.70 0.61 -2.01
CA PHE A 675 6.07 1.19 -0.73
C PHE A 675 4.96 0.94 0.29
N ASP A 676 5.31 0.33 1.41
CA ASP A 676 4.37 0.03 2.50
C ASP A 676 4.70 0.88 3.72
N ALA A 677 3.72 1.66 4.15
CA ALA A 677 3.76 2.50 5.33
C ALA A 677 3.07 1.88 6.54
N ARG A 678 2.46 0.70 6.43
CA ARG A 678 1.69 0.05 7.51
C ARG A 678 2.54 -0.38 8.71
N GLY A 679 3.86 -0.34 8.57
CA GLY A 679 4.78 -0.78 9.62
C GLY A 679 4.70 -2.29 9.91
N GLU A 680 3.97 -3.05 9.08
CA GLU A 680 3.83 -4.50 9.12
C GLU A 680 4.57 -5.12 7.93
N VAL A 681 5.71 -5.75 8.20
CA VAL A 681 6.27 -6.81 7.34
C VAL A 681 6.58 -8.01 8.19
#